data_AF-A0A954PRV8-F1
#
_entry.id   AF-A0A954PRV8-F1
#
_cell.length_a   1.000
_cell.length_b   1.000
_cell.length_c   1.000
_cell.angle_alpha   90.00
_cell.angle_beta   90.00
_cell.angle_gamma   90.00
#
_symmetry.space_group_name_H-M   'P 1'
#
loop_
_entity.id
_entity.type
_entity.pdbx_description
1 polymer ?
#
loop_
_entity_poly.entity_id
_entity_poly.type
_entity_poly.pdbx_seq_one_letter_code
_entity_poly.pdbx_strand_id
1 'polypeptide(L)'
;MDTSLPQHLDERLRWIASPDVRISAPGEFVLYWMHNALRAHENPALDVAICLARQNGLPLLVYHGLSEEYPFASDRLHAFMLQGHRDAQRELSDRGIAAAFHLQRNGKRGPYLRNLTRAAAVLVTEEMPVQPISGWMERLVTTCKTPIATVDCSCIAPVTVVNRAFTRAAEFRRYVQPIYDQRLDAPYREQQVDVEMCDIASISRRLGLEPISLQDADLAWLIGQCRIDHSIAPVAETPGGSRAGYARWNRFKDHGLAQYHRARNNPTLAEGSSRMSAYLHYGMVSPMRIAREASEYGAEKFLDELLVWRELAFHFCFHNRDVIDTLDALPDWAKDSLDDHNADAREEDCSWETLARGKTGRPLWDAAQRSLIRHGELHNNVRMTWGKAFLPWLRSPSRALQLTLDLNHRFSLDGRNPSSYGGVLWCFGQFDRPFEPENPVLGKIRPRQLDDYSKRIDLKRFGKLVDRPIAAVLPRVAVIGAGIAGLSAARNLADHGIDVTVFDKSHRVGGRTSTRHIDSDVAGEPLTFDHGAQYFTARDSRFCRMVNSWIHDGIVEPWMGRIVHLAGNGEWIAEKNDTARYVGVPGMNAVAEHLASDLSMQLGSAIVKISRRDDEWEIFDADGQPHGPFDVLICSCPPNQTNELIQGHTELSRIVLSVKMRPCWAMMLAVDSFDDVPFDGAFVDGGPISWIARNDNKPGRSSPVSWVVHASADWSQANIDLQHEQVIAELLPAFESILGRKANSIRYCTAHRWKYAIAENPLDQDCLYDPTTGIGVCGDWCGGSRVEAAYLSGIAMAGTLLRRYTIDRPGYQRKALTQPTLFAS
;
A
#
# COMPACT_ATOMS: atom_id res chain seq x y z
N MET A 1 1.56 44.06 -1.85
CA MET A 1 0.87 43.11 -2.75
C MET A 1 -0.58 43.51 -2.75
N ASP A 2 -1.17 43.73 -3.92
CA ASP A 2 -2.63 43.90 -4.04
C ASP A 2 -3.27 42.51 -3.89
N THR A 3 -4.21 42.40 -2.95
CA THR A 3 -4.90 41.16 -2.58
C THR A 3 -6.40 41.22 -2.87
N SER A 4 -6.87 42.24 -3.59
CA SER A 4 -8.28 42.39 -3.93
C SER A 4 -8.76 41.18 -4.72
N LEU A 5 -9.99 40.70 -4.52
CA LEU A 5 -10.53 39.57 -5.29
C LEU A 5 -12.01 39.80 -5.59
N PRO A 6 -12.53 39.22 -6.69
CA PRO A 6 -13.97 39.09 -6.86
C PRO A 6 -14.59 38.41 -5.63
N GLN A 7 -15.72 38.92 -5.13
CA GLN A 7 -16.34 38.45 -3.87
C GLN A 7 -16.50 36.92 -3.78
N HIS A 8 -16.89 36.27 -4.88
CA HIS A 8 -17.08 34.81 -4.94
C HIS A 8 -15.79 33.98 -4.82
N LEU A 9 -14.62 34.59 -5.05
CA LEU A 9 -13.31 34.00 -4.81
C LEU A 9 -12.77 34.41 -3.43
N ASP A 10 -12.96 35.68 -3.06
CA ASP A 10 -12.51 36.22 -1.76
C ASP A 10 -13.08 35.43 -0.58
N GLU A 11 -14.39 35.14 -0.61
CA GLU A 11 -15.05 34.38 0.46
C GLU A 11 -14.52 32.94 0.62
N ARG A 12 -13.83 32.39 -0.39
CA ARG A 12 -13.25 31.03 -0.39
C ARG A 12 -11.81 31.01 0.08
N LEU A 13 -11.15 32.16 0.04
CA LEU A 13 -9.75 32.32 0.35
C LEU A 13 -9.54 32.42 1.86
N ARG A 14 -8.48 31.76 2.34
CA ARG A 14 -7.97 31.93 3.70
C ARG A 14 -6.47 32.14 3.66
N TRP A 15 -6.01 33.26 4.22
CA TRP A 15 -4.60 33.48 4.48
C TRP A 15 -4.15 32.65 5.67
N ILE A 16 -3.32 31.64 5.45
CA ILE A 16 -2.65 30.91 6.54
C ILE A 16 -1.32 31.58 6.92
N ALA A 17 -0.76 32.39 6.01
CA ALA A 17 0.31 33.33 6.27
C ALA A 17 0.05 34.61 5.45
N SER A 18 -0.44 35.67 6.12
CA SER A 18 -0.85 36.92 5.46
C SER A 18 0.34 37.75 4.96
N PRO A 19 0.21 38.42 3.79
CA PRO A 19 1.21 39.37 3.30
C PRO A 19 1.44 40.57 4.23
N ASP A 20 0.45 40.96 5.05
CA ASP A 20 0.60 42.08 5.98
C ASP A 20 1.58 41.79 7.12
N VAL A 21 1.72 40.50 7.47
CA VAL A 21 2.58 40.02 8.56
C VAL A 21 3.93 39.51 8.04
N ARG A 22 3.99 39.14 6.75
CA ARG A 22 5.15 38.51 6.12
C ARG A 22 5.90 39.51 5.22
N ILE A 23 6.84 40.24 5.81
CA ILE A 23 7.79 41.06 5.05
C ILE A 23 8.80 40.12 4.38
N SER A 24 8.69 39.95 3.06
CA SER A 24 9.62 39.16 2.23
C SER A 24 10.20 40.03 1.11
N ALA A 25 11.36 39.63 0.58
CA ALA A 25 11.87 40.20 -0.67
C ALA A 25 10.83 40.00 -1.78
N PRO A 26 10.72 40.91 -2.76
CA PRO A 26 9.75 40.74 -3.85
C PRO A 26 10.01 39.41 -4.56
N GLY A 27 9.02 38.52 -4.53
CA GLY A 27 9.10 37.23 -5.21
C GLY A 27 8.93 37.38 -6.73
N GLU A 28 9.30 36.34 -7.47
CA GLU A 28 9.44 36.39 -8.93
C GLU A 28 8.12 36.11 -9.67
N PHE A 29 7.19 35.38 -9.03
CA PHE A 29 5.94 34.90 -9.66
C PHE A 29 4.89 34.53 -8.61
N VAL A 30 3.64 34.38 -9.06
CA VAL A 30 2.57 33.70 -8.30
C VAL A 30 2.69 32.20 -8.51
N LEU A 31 2.74 31.44 -7.42
CA LEU A 31 2.79 29.99 -7.46
C LEU A 31 1.43 29.41 -7.09
N TYR A 32 0.83 28.65 -8.00
CA TYR A 32 -0.29 27.77 -7.65
C TYR A 32 0.23 26.34 -7.47
N TRP A 33 0.16 25.84 -6.23
CA TRP A 33 0.36 24.42 -5.94
C TRP A 33 -0.98 23.68 -6.10
N MET A 34 -1.10 22.92 -7.18
CA MET A 34 -2.27 22.08 -7.46
C MET A 34 -2.06 20.67 -6.91
N HIS A 35 -2.96 20.20 -6.04
CA HIS A 35 -2.90 18.82 -5.52
C HIS A 35 -4.27 18.15 -5.29
N ASN A 36 -5.31 18.91 -4.92
CA ASN A 36 -6.64 18.35 -4.64
C ASN A 36 -7.76 18.84 -5.56
N ALA A 37 -7.53 19.88 -6.37
CA ALA A 37 -8.42 20.27 -7.46
C ALA A 37 -7.73 19.98 -8.80
N LEU A 38 -7.58 18.68 -9.13
CA LEU A 38 -6.90 18.23 -10.35
C LEU A 38 -7.74 18.45 -11.62
N ARG A 39 -8.01 19.71 -11.93
CA ARG A 39 -8.77 20.18 -13.08
C ARG A 39 -8.40 21.62 -13.41
N ALA A 40 -8.52 22.01 -14.68
CA ALA A 40 -8.36 23.41 -15.08
C ALA A 40 -9.68 24.18 -15.19
N HIS A 41 -10.85 23.53 -15.19
CA HIS A 41 -12.16 24.20 -15.21
C HIS A 41 -12.80 24.26 -13.82
N GLU A 42 -13.66 25.26 -13.59
CA GLU A 42 -14.34 25.53 -12.32
C GLU A 42 -13.43 25.30 -11.10
N ASN A 43 -12.25 25.93 -11.11
CA ASN A 43 -11.20 25.76 -10.11
C ASN A 43 -10.92 27.11 -9.39
N PRO A 44 -11.51 27.33 -8.20
CA PRO A 44 -11.32 28.58 -7.46
C PRO A 44 -9.87 28.90 -7.10
N ALA A 45 -9.02 27.91 -6.79
CA ALA A 45 -7.62 28.15 -6.45
C ALA A 45 -6.82 28.66 -7.66
N LEU A 46 -7.06 28.08 -8.83
CA LEU A 46 -6.46 28.56 -10.07
C LEU A 46 -6.92 29.98 -10.40
N ASP A 47 -8.22 30.25 -10.27
CA ASP A 47 -8.78 31.58 -10.54
C ASP A 47 -8.26 32.66 -9.57
N VAL A 48 -8.09 32.32 -8.28
CA VAL A 48 -7.41 33.19 -7.31
C VAL A 48 -5.97 33.47 -7.72
N ALA A 49 -5.22 32.45 -8.13
CA ALA A 49 -3.83 32.62 -8.55
C ALA A 49 -3.71 33.53 -9.79
N ILE A 50 -4.62 33.39 -10.76
CA ILE A 50 -4.71 34.28 -11.93
C ILE A 50 -5.01 35.72 -11.49
N CYS A 51 -5.98 35.94 -10.61
CA CYS A 51 -6.31 37.28 -10.11
C CYS A 51 -5.12 37.95 -9.41
N LEU A 52 -4.45 37.23 -8.50
CA LEU A 52 -3.28 37.76 -7.78
C LEU A 52 -2.11 38.04 -8.73
N ALA A 53 -1.89 37.19 -9.75
CA ALA A 53 -0.88 37.41 -10.78
C ALA A 53 -1.17 38.71 -11.56
N ARG A 54 -2.42 38.89 -12.01
CA ARG A 54 -2.88 40.06 -12.78
C ARG A 54 -2.70 41.35 -12.00
N GLN A 55 -3.17 41.40 -10.75
CA GLN A 55 -3.14 42.60 -9.93
C GLN A 55 -1.74 43.06 -9.56
N ASN A 56 -0.80 42.12 -9.49
CA ASN A 56 0.57 42.41 -9.11
C ASN A 56 1.51 42.45 -10.32
N GLY A 57 1.01 42.27 -11.55
CA GLY A 57 1.81 42.23 -12.77
C GLY A 57 2.90 41.15 -12.74
N LEU A 58 2.62 40.01 -12.12
CA LEU A 58 3.56 38.90 -11.94
C LEU A 58 3.22 37.73 -12.85
N PRO A 59 4.22 36.98 -13.34
CA PRO A 59 3.98 35.72 -14.02
C PRO A 59 3.31 34.68 -13.12
N LEU A 60 2.59 33.74 -13.72
CA LEU A 60 1.99 32.58 -13.05
C LEU A 60 2.79 31.31 -13.32
N LEU A 61 3.02 30.51 -12.28
CA LEU A 61 3.49 29.13 -12.38
C LEU A 61 2.50 28.19 -11.71
N VAL A 62 2.03 27.17 -12.43
CA VAL A 62 1.34 26.03 -11.82
C VAL A 62 2.35 24.92 -11.55
N TYR A 63 2.41 24.48 -10.30
CA TYR A 63 3.18 23.32 -9.88
C TYR A 63 2.22 22.26 -9.33
N HIS A 64 2.35 21.03 -9.82
CA HIS A 64 1.68 19.89 -9.23
C HIS A 64 2.68 18.77 -9.00
N GLY A 65 2.67 18.22 -7.79
CA GLY A 65 3.67 17.27 -7.34
C GLY A 65 3.04 16.08 -6.65
N LEU A 66 3.54 14.89 -6.95
CA LEU A 66 3.15 13.65 -6.29
C LEU A 66 4.35 13.07 -5.52
N SER A 67 4.18 12.94 -4.21
CA SER A 67 5.17 12.37 -3.30
C SER A 67 5.01 10.84 -3.20
N GLU A 68 6.10 10.13 -2.92
CA GLU A 68 6.05 8.71 -2.54
C GLU A 68 5.98 8.51 -1.00
N GLU A 69 6.02 9.58 -0.22
CA GLU A 69 6.15 9.56 1.24
C GLU A 69 4.83 9.82 1.98
N TYR A 70 3.71 10.03 1.26
CA TYR A 70 2.43 10.21 1.92
C TYR A 70 1.91 8.89 2.51
N PRO A 71 1.17 8.93 3.64
CA PRO A 71 0.59 7.72 4.23
C PRO A 71 -0.23 6.93 3.23
N PHE A 72 -0.02 5.61 3.22
CA PHE A 72 -0.74 4.67 2.35
C PHE A 72 -0.44 4.80 0.84
N ALA A 73 0.66 5.45 0.45
CA ALA A 73 1.10 5.45 -0.93
C ALA A 73 1.17 4.03 -1.53
N SER A 74 0.50 3.85 -2.67
CA SER A 74 0.36 2.56 -3.35
C SER A 74 0.14 2.75 -4.85
N ASP A 75 0.33 1.66 -5.62
CA ASP A 75 0.11 1.66 -7.06
C ASP A 75 -1.28 2.18 -7.43
N ARG A 76 -2.31 1.74 -6.70
CA ARG A 76 -3.68 2.20 -6.86
C ARG A 76 -3.81 3.71 -6.85
N LEU A 77 -3.31 4.30 -5.78
CA LEU A 77 -3.51 5.72 -5.50
C LEU A 77 -2.66 6.56 -6.44
N HIS A 78 -1.43 6.12 -6.73
CA HIS A 78 -0.58 6.76 -7.72
C HIS A 78 -1.17 6.70 -9.12
N ALA A 79 -1.69 5.55 -9.56
CA ALA A 79 -2.31 5.42 -10.87
C ALA A 79 -3.49 6.38 -11.03
N PHE A 80 -4.41 6.40 -10.06
CA PHE A 80 -5.58 7.27 -10.08
C PHE A 80 -5.16 8.75 -10.13
N MET A 81 -4.23 9.17 -9.26
CA MET A 81 -3.75 10.56 -9.22
C MET A 81 -2.97 10.94 -10.47
N LEU A 82 -2.07 10.10 -10.99
CA LEU A 82 -1.29 10.39 -12.19
C LEU A 82 -2.16 10.51 -13.45
N GLN A 83 -3.20 9.69 -13.57
CA GLN A 83 -4.22 9.86 -14.62
C GLN A 83 -4.96 11.20 -14.46
N GLY A 84 -5.26 11.60 -13.22
CA GLY A 84 -5.74 12.95 -12.87
C GLY A 84 -4.80 14.07 -13.32
N HIS A 85 -3.54 14.00 -12.93
CA HIS A 85 -2.51 14.97 -13.30
C HIS A 85 -2.30 15.05 -14.81
N ARG A 86 -2.40 13.92 -15.54
CA ARG A 86 -2.34 13.90 -17.01
C ARG A 86 -3.47 14.70 -17.64
N ASP A 87 -4.71 14.50 -17.18
CA ASP A 87 -5.86 15.24 -17.67
C ASP A 87 -5.74 16.74 -17.31
N ALA A 88 -5.39 17.06 -16.06
CA ALA A 88 -5.18 18.44 -15.63
C ALA A 88 -4.06 19.14 -16.41
N GLN A 89 -2.94 18.46 -16.70
CA GLN A 89 -1.85 19.01 -17.51
C GLN A 89 -2.32 19.36 -18.92
N ARG A 90 -3.15 18.51 -19.53
CA ARG A 90 -3.73 18.78 -20.86
C ARG A 90 -4.69 19.97 -20.81
N GLU A 91 -5.60 20.00 -19.84
CA GLU A 91 -6.57 21.08 -19.68
C GLU A 91 -5.90 22.44 -19.40
N LEU A 92 -4.83 22.46 -18.59
CA LEU A 92 -4.04 23.66 -18.35
C LEU A 92 -3.36 24.13 -19.65
N SER A 93 -2.78 23.21 -20.42
CA SER A 93 -2.18 23.51 -21.72
C SER A 93 -3.21 24.06 -22.72
N ASP A 94 -4.41 23.49 -22.77
CA ASP A 94 -5.51 23.95 -23.63
C ASP A 94 -5.95 25.39 -23.28
N ARG A 95 -5.77 25.79 -22.01
CA ARG A 95 -5.99 27.17 -21.53
C ARG A 95 -4.76 28.08 -21.66
N GLY A 96 -3.66 27.60 -22.24
CA GLY A 96 -2.41 28.37 -22.38
C GLY A 96 -1.63 28.54 -21.06
N ILE A 97 -1.90 27.71 -20.05
CA ILE A 97 -1.24 27.77 -18.73
C ILE A 97 -0.08 26.78 -18.69
N ALA A 98 1.12 27.30 -18.39
CA ALA A 98 2.31 26.47 -18.21
C ALA A 98 2.28 25.78 -16.83
N ALA A 99 2.45 24.45 -16.82
CA ALA A 99 2.44 23.64 -15.59
C ALA A 99 3.64 22.70 -15.50
N ALA A 100 4.28 22.65 -14.33
CA ALA A 100 5.41 21.78 -14.05
C ALA A 100 4.99 20.61 -13.15
N PHE A 101 4.94 19.40 -13.71
CA PHE A 101 4.65 18.17 -12.96
C PHE A 101 5.90 17.53 -12.38
N HIS A 102 5.88 17.17 -11.09
CA HIS A 102 6.95 16.43 -10.44
C HIS A 102 6.45 15.15 -9.78
N LEU A 103 7.13 14.03 -10.06
CA LEU A 103 6.94 12.77 -9.35
C LEU A 103 8.20 12.44 -8.55
N GLN A 104 8.05 12.37 -7.22
CA GLN A 104 9.13 11.86 -6.38
C GLN A 104 9.35 10.38 -6.68
N ARG A 105 10.62 10.03 -6.86
CA ARG A 105 11.11 8.68 -7.14
C ARG A 105 12.58 8.62 -6.79
N ASN A 106 13.18 7.43 -6.91
CA ASN A 106 14.60 7.28 -6.62
C ASN A 106 15.46 8.30 -7.40
N GLY A 107 16.39 8.96 -6.69
CA GLY A 107 17.23 10.04 -7.24
C GLY A 107 16.53 11.38 -7.52
N LYS A 108 15.22 11.53 -7.27
CA LYS A 108 14.42 12.73 -7.63
C LYS A 108 13.53 13.24 -6.48
N ARG A 109 13.98 13.19 -5.21
CA ARG A 109 13.17 13.56 -4.02
C ARG A 109 13.31 15.01 -3.54
N GLY A 110 13.96 15.88 -4.32
CA GLY A 110 14.38 17.22 -3.88
C GLY A 110 13.25 18.08 -3.25
N PRO A 111 13.61 19.10 -2.45
CA PRO A 111 12.64 19.96 -1.76
C PRO A 111 12.01 21.01 -2.70
N TYR A 112 11.55 20.58 -3.88
CA TYR A 112 11.17 21.45 -5.00
C TYR A 112 10.04 22.41 -4.64
N LEU A 113 8.96 21.92 -4.02
CA LEU A 113 7.86 22.77 -3.57
C LEU A 113 8.35 23.86 -2.61
N ARG A 114 9.19 23.53 -1.62
CA ARG A 114 9.75 24.51 -0.69
C ARG A 114 10.62 25.55 -1.41
N ASN A 115 11.43 25.12 -2.36
CA ASN A 115 12.31 26.02 -3.11
C ASN A 115 11.50 26.95 -4.03
N LEU A 116 10.46 26.43 -4.69
CA LEU A 116 9.51 27.21 -5.49
C LEU A 116 8.77 28.24 -4.61
N THR A 117 8.25 27.81 -3.45
CA THR A 117 7.59 28.72 -2.50
C THR A 117 8.51 29.86 -2.09
N ARG A 118 9.79 29.60 -1.78
CA ARG A 118 10.75 30.65 -1.40
C ARG A 118 11.05 31.65 -2.51
N ALA A 119 10.89 31.28 -3.77
CA ALA A 119 11.07 32.17 -4.93
C ALA A 119 9.78 32.91 -5.32
N ALA A 120 8.62 32.40 -4.93
CA ALA A 120 7.32 32.98 -5.25
C ALA A 120 7.03 34.24 -4.41
N ALA A 121 6.20 35.14 -4.96
CA ALA A 121 5.65 36.29 -4.24
C ALA A 121 4.48 35.88 -3.34
N VAL A 122 3.72 34.86 -3.76
CA VAL A 122 2.65 34.23 -2.98
C VAL A 122 2.49 32.79 -3.44
N LEU A 123 2.21 31.89 -2.50
CA LEU A 123 1.74 30.54 -2.77
C LEU A 123 0.22 30.49 -2.58
N VAL A 124 -0.50 30.05 -3.61
CA VAL A 124 -1.91 29.69 -3.56
C VAL A 124 -2.01 28.17 -3.64
N THR A 125 -2.88 27.55 -2.85
CA THR A 125 -3.13 26.10 -2.88
C THR A 125 -4.57 25.78 -2.47
N GLU A 126 -5.03 24.55 -2.64
CA GLU A 126 -6.38 24.17 -2.20
C GLU A 126 -6.47 23.98 -0.68
N GLU A 127 -7.63 24.31 -0.08
CA GLU A 127 -7.93 23.93 1.30
C GLU A 127 -8.28 22.44 1.39
N MET A 128 -7.53 21.70 2.21
CA MET A 128 -7.82 20.31 2.55
C MET A 128 -7.49 20.07 4.03
N PRO A 129 -8.51 19.92 4.89
CA PRO A 129 -8.32 19.94 6.34
C PRO A 129 -7.92 18.59 6.94
N VAL A 130 -7.18 17.76 6.19
CA VAL A 130 -6.77 16.41 6.63
C VAL A 130 -5.32 16.12 6.27
N GLN A 131 -4.71 15.18 7.01
CA GLN A 131 -3.35 14.73 6.74
C GLN A 131 -3.24 14.01 5.38
N PRO A 132 -2.08 14.08 4.71
CA PRO A 132 -0.84 14.75 5.13
C PRO A 132 -0.77 16.24 4.77
N ILE A 133 -1.77 16.77 4.05
CA ILE A 133 -1.72 18.14 3.49
C ILE A 133 -1.63 19.17 4.60
N SER A 134 -2.44 19.08 5.65
CA SER A 134 -2.39 20.01 6.78
C SER A 134 -0.98 20.08 7.40
N GLY A 135 -0.36 18.94 7.68
CA GLY A 135 1.00 18.89 8.21
C GLY A 135 2.08 19.38 7.22
N TRP A 136 1.86 19.22 5.91
CA TRP A 136 2.76 19.78 4.88
C TRP A 136 2.65 21.31 4.83
N MET A 137 1.44 21.85 4.94
CA MET A 137 1.20 23.29 5.00
C MET A 137 1.86 23.93 6.23
N GLU A 138 1.70 23.34 7.41
CA GLU A 138 2.36 23.80 8.64
C GLU A 138 3.89 23.86 8.49
N ARG A 139 4.49 22.85 7.86
CA ARG A 139 5.92 22.85 7.54
C ARG A 139 6.32 23.93 6.55
N LEU A 140 5.51 24.22 5.54
CA LEU A 140 5.78 25.32 4.60
C LEU A 140 5.70 26.68 5.30
N VAL A 141 4.65 26.92 6.11
CA VAL A 141 4.46 28.17 6.86
C VAL A 141 5.62 28.44 7.82
N THR A 142 6.13 27.40 8.47
CA THR A 142 7.26 27.53 9.43
C THR A 142 8.62 27.69 8.73
N THR A 143 8.81 27.14 7.53
CA THR A 143 10.11 27.13 6.83
C THR A 143 10.27 28.16 5.72
N CYS A 144 9.20 28.86 5.35
CA CYS A 144 9.16 29.88 4.31
C CYS A 144 8.65 31.21 4.86
N LYS A 145 9.12 32.33 4.29
CA LYS A 145 8.63 33.69 4.60
C LYS A 145 7.56 34.17 3.62
N THR A 146 7.36 33.46 2.52
CA THR A 146 6.38 33.77 1.48
C THR A 146 4.96 33.77 2.06
N PRO A 147 4.09 34.73 1.68
CA PRO A 147 2.66 34.65 1.93
C PRO A 147 2.05 33.37 1.36
N ILE A 148 1.11 32.77 2.11
CA ILE A 148 0.47 31.51 1.72
C ILE A 148 -1.04 31.61 1.96
N ALA A 149 -1.79 31.33 0.90
CA ALA A 149 -3.26 31.28 0.89
C ALA A 149 -3.76 29.89 0.54
N THR A 150 -4.81 29.44 1.23
CA THR A 150 -5.60 28.26 0.86
C THR A 150 -6.95 28.69 0.29
N VAL A 151 -7.50 27.93 -0.64
CA VAL A 151 -8.79 28.24 -1.29
C VAL A 151 -9.71 27.02 -1.29
N ASP A 152 -10.95 27.18 -0.81
CA ASP A 152 -11.94 26.11 -0.84
C ASP A 152 -12.48 25.85 -2.26
N CYS A 153 -12.00 24.74 -2.83
CA CYS A 153 -12.39 24.21 -4.13
C CYS A 153 -13.38 23.02 -4.04
N SER A 154 -13.76 22.63 -2.83
CA SER A 154 -14.46 21.38 -2.52
C SER A 154 -15.91 21.57 -2.12
N CYS A 155 -16.26 22.71 -1.52
CA CYS A 155 -17.61 22.98 -1.00
C CYS A 155 -18.32 24.09 -1.77
N ILE A 156 -19.62 23.93 -1.95
CA ILE A 156 -20.53 24.95 -2.47
C ILE A 156 -20.67 26.06 -1.43
N ALA A 157 -20.85 25.69 -0.15
CA ALA A 157 -20.74 26.56 1.01
C ALA A 157 -19.28 26.50 1.54
N PRO A 158 -18.44 27.52 1.28
CA PRO A 158 -17.02 27.47 1.62
C PRO A 158 -16.80 27.27 3.12
N VAL A 159 -15.79 26.48 3.50
CA VAL A 159 -15.45 26.21 4.90
C VAL A 159 -15.11 27.48 5.69
N THR A 160 -14.66 28.52 5.00
CA THR A 160 -14.37 29.87 5.52
C THR A 160 -15.62 30.66 5.90
N VAL A 161 -16.78 30.37 5.30
CA VAL A 161 -18.05 31.07 5.58
C VAL A 161 -18.78 30.45 6.77
N VAL A 162 -18.57 29.16 7.03
CA VAL A 162 -19.20 28.43 8.14
C VAL A 162 -18.28 28.41 9.36
N ASN A 163 -18.57 29.27 10.34
CA ASN A 163 -17.66 29.58 11.45
C ASN A 163 -17.66 28.58 12.64
N ARG A 164 -18.35 27.45 12.54
CA ARG A 164 -18.39 26.42 13.60
C ARG A 164 -18.52 25.01 13.05
N ALA A 165 -18.11 24.04 13.86
CA ALA A 165 -18.41 22.62 13.63
C ALA A 165 -19.88 22.32 13.95
N PHE A 166 -20.47 21.40 13.19
CA PHE A 166 -21.77 20.82 13.49
C PHE A 166 -21.59 19.33 13.78
N THR A 167 -22.33 18.82 14.76
CA THR A 167 -22.34 17.39 15.13
C THR A 167 -23.63 16.70 14.69
N ARG A 168 -24.54 17.39 13.98
CA ARG A 168 -25.84 16.87 13.53
C ARG A 168 -26.17 17.37 12.13
N ALA A 169 -26.48 16.45 11.22
CA ALA A 169 -26.83 16.78 9.83
C ALA A 169 -28.06 17.70 9.72
N ALA A 170 -29.06 17.55 10.59
CA ALA A 170 -30.25 18.39 10.59
C ALA A 170 -29.97 19.86 10.96
N GLU A 171 -29.01 20.10 11.85
CA GLU A 171 -28.60 21.45 12.24
C GLU A 171 -27.75 22.10 11.16
N PHE A 172 -26.79 21.34 10.62
CA PHE A 172 -25.98 21.78 9.49
C PHE A 172 -26.87 22.17 8.31
N ARG A 173 -27.79 21.29 7.88
CA ARG A 173 -28.74 21.56 6.79
C ARG A 173 -29.48 22.88 6.95
N ARG A 174 -30.07 23.14 8.12
CA ARG A 174 -30.78 24.40 8.40
C ARG A 174 -29.89 25.64 8.27
N TYR A 175 -28.60 25.51 8.63
CA TYR A 175 -27.65 26.61 8.57
C TYR A 175 -27.20 26.92 7.14
N VAL A 176 -26.90 25.89 6.33
CA VAL A 176 -26.35 26.08 4.97
C VAL A 176 -27.41 26.25 3.89
N GLN A 177 -28.68 25.92 4.15
CA GLN A 177 -29.74 26.00 3.15
C GLN A 177 -29.82 27.37 2.44
N PRO A 178 -29.81 28.54 3.14
CA PRO A 178 -29.87 29.83 2.46
C PRO A 178 -28.65 30.11 1.56
N ILE A 179 -27.50 29.52 1.87
CA ILE A 179 -26.28 29.63 1.07
C ILE A 179 -26.44 28.82 -0.22
N TYR A 180 -27.00 27.61 -0.12
CA TYR A 180 -27.26 26.76 -1.28
C TYR A 180 -28.32 27.35 -2.21
N ASP A 181 -29.42 27.88 -1.66
CA ASP A 181 -30.51 28.50 -2.43
C ASP A 181 -30.00 29.64 -3.33
N GLN A 182 -28.94 30.34 -2.92
CA GLN A 182 -28.33 31.43 -3.70
C GLN A 182 -27.32 30.97 -4.75
N ARG A 183 -26.75 29.76 -4.60
CA ARG A 183 -25.52 29.36 -5.32
C ARG A 183 -25.69 28.18 -6.26
N LEU A 184 -26.63 27.28 -5.99
CA LEU A 184 -26.73 26.01 -6.72
C LEU A 184 -26.95 26.21 -8.21
N ASP A 185 -27.81 27.17 -8.57
CA ASP A 185 -28.16 27.43 -9.96
C ASP A 185 -27.32 28.56 -10.58
N ALA A 186 -26.37 29.13 -9.82
CA ALA A 186 -25.50 30.18 -10.32
C ALA A 186 -24.42 29.62 -11.28
N PRO A 187 -24.20 30.24 -12.45
CA PRO A 187 -23.10 29.84 -13.32
C PRO A 187 -21.76 30.15 -12.68
N TYR A 188 -20.80 29.23 -12.82
CA TYR A 188 -19.43 29.48 -12.37
C TYR A 188 -18.73 30.47 -13.31
N ARG A 189 -18.07 31.48 -12.75
CA ARG A 189 -17.41 32.56 -13.51
C ARG A 189 -15.90 32.33 -13.55
N GLU A 190 -15.43 31.55 -14.52
CA GLU A 190 -14.00 31.29 -14.72
C GLU A 190 -13.21 32.56 -15.08
N GLN A 191 -11.99 32.67 -14.56
CA GLN A 191 -11.10 33.78 -14.92
C GLN A 191 -10.43 33.54 -16.28
N GLN A 192 -10.34 34.59 -17.10
CA GLN A 192 -9.54 34.54 -18.32
C GLN A 192 -8.04 34.53 -17.98
N VAL A 193 -7.26 33.79 -18.77
CA VAL A 193 -5.79 33.73 -18.63
C VAL A 193 -5.20 34.87 -19.45
N ASP A 194 -4.95 36.00 -18.79
CA ASP A 194 -4.43 37.25 -19.37
C ASP A 194 -3.15 37.71 -18.66
N VAL A 195 -2.40 36.77 -18.11
CA VAL A 195 -1.14 36.99 -17.37
C VAL A 195 0.00 36.24 -18.03
N GLU A 196 1.24 36.72 -17.84
CA GLU A 196 2.43 36.03 -18.34
C GLU A 196 2.62 34.69 -17.62
N MET A 197 3.09 33.66 -18.33
CA MET A 197 3.46 32.38 -17.73
C MET A 197 4.96 32.33 -17.45
N CYS A 198 5.37 31.70 -16.37
CA CYS A 198 6.80 31.47 -16.12
C CYS A 198 7.46 30.60 -17.19
N ASP A 199 8.70 30.93 -17.55
CA ASP A 199 9.57 30.01 -18.31
C ASP A 199 9.99 28.82 -17.42
N ILE A 200 9.31 27.69 -17.61
CA ILE A 200 9.57 26.45 -16.88
C ILE A 200 11.01 25.97 -17.11
N ALA A 201 11.62 26.18 -18.28
CA ALA A 201 12.98 25.72 -18.55
C ALA A 201 14.00 26.49 -17.71
N SER A 202 13.82 27.81 -17.59
CA SER A 202 14.64 28.66 -16.72
C SER A 202 14.49 28.28 -15.24
N ILE A 203 13.25 28.12 -14.76
CA ILE A 203 12.98 27.71 -13.37
C ILE A 203 13.56 26.33 -13.08
N SER A 204 13.40 25.39 -14.00
CA SER A 204 13.90 24.01 -13.87
C SER A 204 15.42 23.98 -13.74
N ARG A 205 16.14 24.72 -14.59
CA ARG A 205 17.61 24.83 -14.52
C ARG A 205 18.08 25.45 -13.20
N ARG A 206 17.40 26.50 -12.74
CA ARG A 206 17.77 27.24 -11.52
C ARG A 206 17.50 26.44 -10.24
N LEU A 207 16.42 25.65 -10.21
CA LEU A 207 15.96 24.94 -9.01
C LEU A 207 16.23 23.43 -9.03
N GLY A 208 16.83 22.91 -10.11
CA GLY A 208 17.10 21.47 -10.29
C GLY A 208 15.84 20.61 -10.43
N LEU A 209 14.72 21.23 -10.81
CA LEU A 209 13.45 20.54 -11.06
C LEU A 209 13.51 19.89 -12.45
N GLU A 210 13.04 18.66 -12.57
CA GLU A 210 12.91 17.96 -13.85
C GLU A 210 11.43 17.62 -14.08
N PRO A 211 10.67 18.52 -14.73
CA PRO A 211 9.27 18.29 -14.99
C PRO A 211 9.05 17.12 -15.94
N ILE A 212 7.97 16.35 -15.73
CA ILE A 212 7.58 15.24 -16.60
C ILE A 212 6.38 15.67 -17.46
N SER A 213 6.48 15.45 -18.77
CA SER A 213 5.28 15.43 -19.63
C SER A 213 4.54 14.11 -19.40
N LEU A 214 3.32 14.19 -18.88
CA LEU A 214 2.51 13.00 -18.60
C LEU A 214 1.75 12.51 -19.82
N GLN A 215 1.64 13.31 -20.89
CA GLN A 215 0.84 12.96 -22.08
C GLN A 215 1.31 11.65 -22.73
N ASP A 216 2.63 11.48 -22.87
CA ASP A 216 3.23 10.30 -23.53
C ASP A 216 3.94 9.35 -22.55
N ALA A 217 3.84 9.60 -21.24
CA ALA A 217 4.54 8.81 -20.24
C ALA A 217 3.87 7.44 -20.01
N ASP A 218 4.67 6.39 -19.88
CA ASP A 218 4.21 5.12 -19.33
C ASP A 218 4.00 5.25 -17.81
N LEU A 219 2.75 5.37 -17.38
CA LEU A 219 2.43 5.50 -15.95
C LEU A 219 2.77 4.23 -15.17
N ALA A 220 2.58 3.04 -15.76
CA ALA A 220 2.87 1.78 -15.07
C ALA A 220 4.38 1.66 -14.78
N TRP A 221 5.21 2.09 -15.72
CA TRP A 221 6.65 2.19 -15.54
C TRP A 221 7.02 3.24 -14.49
N LEU A 222 6.49 4.46 -14.59
CA LEU A 222 6.79 5.55 -13.64
C LEU A 222 6.46 5.17 -12.20
N ILE A 223 5.28 4.58 -11.97
CA ILE A 223 4.83 4.13 -10.64
C ILE A 223 5.74 3.03 -10.11
N GLY A 224 6.22 2.12 -10.97
CA GLY A 224 7.18 1.08 -10.60
C GLY A 224 8.54 1.60 -10.14
N GLN A 225 8.86 2.89 -10.36
CA GLN A 225 10.08 3.54 -9.86
C GLN A 225 9.89 4.21 -8.48
N CYS A 226 8.66 4.25 -7.96
CA CYS A 226 8.34 4.91 -6.69
C CYS A 226 8.46 3.92 -5.52
N ARG A 227 8.99 4.38 -4.38
CA ARG A 227 9.10 3.56 -3.16
C ARG A 227 7.78 3.52 -2.39
N ILE A 228 6.80 2.81 -2.95
CA ILE A 228 5.41 2.76 -2.44
C ILE A 228 4.94 1.32 -2.22
N ASP A 229 3.70 1.15 -1.76
CA ASP A 229 3.10 -0.18 -1.59
C ASP A 229 2.61 -0.75 -2.93
N HIS A 230 3.42 -1.64 -3.51
CA HIS A 230 3.12 -2.33 -4.77
C HIS A 230 2.16 -3.53 -4.60
N SER A 231 1.69 -3.81 -3.37
CA SER A 231 0.75 -4.91 -3.11
C SER A 231 -0.70 -4.59 -3.48
N ILE A 232 -1.05 -3.34 -3.82
CA ILE A 232 -2.45 -2.90 -4.00
C ILE A 232 -2.69 -2.46 -5.44
N ALA A 233 -3.45 -3.25 -6.21
CA ALA A 233 -3.64 -3.01 -7.64
C ALA A 233 -4.39 -1.70 -7.96
N PRO A 234 -4.02 -1.01 -9.05
CA PRO A 234 -4.87 -0.02 -9.70
C PRO A 234 -6.24 -0.59 -10.10
N VAL A 235 -7.23 0.30 -10.18
CA VAL A 235 -8.62 -0.06 -10.47
C VAL A 235 -8.94 0.25 -11.93
N ALA A 236 -8.85 -0.75 -12.81
CA ALA A 236 -9.00 -0.56 -14.26
C ALA A 236 -10.37 0.02 -14.66
N GLU A 237 -11.43 -0.34 -13.93
CA GLU A 237 -12.82 0.11 -14.18
C GLU A 237 -13.12 1.53 -13.68
N THR A 238 -12.24 2.11 -12.87
CA THR A 238 -12.36 3.48 -12.34
C THR A 238 -11.02 4.22 -12.56
N PRO A 239 -10.66 4.50 -13.82
CA PRO A 239 -9.47 5.29 -14.11
C PRO A 239 -9.63 6.73 -13.60
N GLY A 240 -8.55 7.36 -13.18
CA GLY A 240 -8.53 8.77 -12.80
C GLY A 240 -8.67 9.71 -14.00
N GLY A 241 -8.80 11.01 -13.71
CA GLY A 241 -8.96 12.05 -14.71
C GLY A 241 -10.37 12.63 -14.78
N SER A 242 -10.46 13.89 -15.18
CA SER A 242 -11.70 14.61 -15.38
C SER A 242 -12.55 13.99 -16.50
N ARG A 243 -11.90 13.45 -17.56
CA ARG A 243 -12.60 12.79 -18.67
C ARG A 243 -13.35 11.56 -18.18
N ALA A 244 -12.67 10.70 -17.43
CA ALA A 244 -13.28 9.51 -16.84
C ALA A 244 -14.37 9.88 -15.83
N GLY A 245 -14.11 10.89 -14.99
CA GLY A 245 -15.06 11.39 -14.01
C GLY A 245 -16.35 11.90 -14.62
N TYR A 246 -16.28 12.80 -15.62
CA TYR A 246 -17.48 13.31 -16.28
C TYR A 246 -18.17 12.29 -17.17
N ALA A 247 -17.45 11.36 -17.80
CA ALA A 247 -18.08 10.25 -18.52
C ALA A 247 -18.93 9.38 -17.57
N ARG A 248 -18.43 9.10 -16.37
CA ARG A 248 -19.18 8.39 -15.33
C ARG A 248 -20.37 9.21 -14.82
N TRP A 249 -20.16 10.49 -14.53
CA TRP A 249 -21.23 11.38 -14.08
C TRP A 249 -22.37 11.45 -15.10
N ASN A 250 -22.07 11.69 -16.38
CA ASN A 250 -23.07 11.78 -17.43
C ASN A 250 -23.88 10.49 -17.55
N ARG A 251 -23.21 9.33 -17.53
CA ARG A 251 -23.91 8.03 -17.51
C ARG A 251 -24.84 7.88 -16.30
N PHE A 252 -24.38 8.27 -15.11
CA PHE A 252 -25.22 8.20 -13.91
C PHE A 252 -26.38 9.19 -13.97
N LYS A 253 -26.16 10.41 -14.47
CA LYS A 253 -27.19 11.43 -14.69
C LYS A 253 -28.29 10.91 -15.62
N ASP A 254 -27.90 10.26 -16.72
CA ASP A 254 -28.83 9.79 -17.76
C ASP A 254 -29.62 8.53 -17.34
N HIS A 255 -29.05 7.67 -16.48
CA HIS A 255 -29.63 6.34 -16.22
C HIS A 255 -29.90 6.02 -14.74
N GLY A 256 -29.15 6.60 -13.80
CA GLY A 256 -29.20 6.23 -12.38
C GLY A 256 -29.79 7.31 -11.46
N LEU A 257 -29.59 8.59 -11.77
CA LEU A 257 -29.89 9.70 -10.87
C LEU A 257 -31.37 9.76 -10.47
N ALA A 258 -32.27 9.55 -11.43
CA ALA A 258 -33.73 9.53 -11.20
C ALA A 258 -34.19 8.39 -10.26
N GLN A 259 -33.42 7.31 -10.15
CA GLN A 259 -33.73 6.16 -9.30
C GLN A 259 -32.94 6.12 -7.99
N TYR A 260 -32.02 7.08 -7.80
CA TYR A 260 -31.06 7.08 -6.70
C TYR A 260 -31.73 6.94 -5.33
N HIS A 261 -32.83 7.66 -5.07
CA HIS A 261 -33.56 7.62 -3.80
C HIS A 261 -34.04 6.21 -3.42
N ARG A 262 -34.36 5.37 -4.42
CA ARG A 262 -34.80 3.99 -4.22
C ARG A 262 -33.64 2.99 -4.24
N ALA A 263 -32.64 3.21 -5.10
CA ALA A 263 -31.61 2.22 -5.38
C ALA A 263 -30.36 2.32 -4.48
N ARG A 264 -30.05 3.49 -3.90
CA ARG A 264 -28.79 3.79 -3.18
C ARG A 264 -28.41 2.88 -2.02
N ASN A 265 -29.36 2.14 -1.48
CA ASN A 265 -29.14 1.24 -0.35
C ASN A 265 -28.93 -0.22 -0.76
N ASN A 266 -29.11 -0.57 -2.04
CA ASN A 266 -28.93 -1.94 -2.50
C ASN A 266 -27.52 -2.13 -3.11
N PRO A 267 -26.59 -2.79 -2.40
CA PRO A 267 -25.22 -2.97 -2.88
C PRO A 267 -25.09 -3.90 -4.10
N THR A 268 -26.20 -4.53 -4.52
CA THR A 268 -26.22 -5.43 -5.68
C THR A 268 -26.63 -4.74 -6.98
N LEU A 269 -26.94 -3.44 -6.93
CA LEU A 269 -27.30 -2.60 -8.07
C LEU A 269 -26.11 -1.72 -8.46
N ALA A 270 -25.45 -2.04 -9.58
CA ALA A 270 -24.28 -1.31 -10.04
C ALA A 270 -24.54 0.20 -10.29
N GLU A 271 -25.74 0.55 -10.76
CA GLU A 271 -26.17 1.94 -11.02
C GLU A 271 -26.99 2.54 -9.87
N GLY A 272 -27.05 1.86 -8.71
CA GLY A 272 -27.72 2.40 -7.53
C GLY A 272 -26.99 3.56 -6.87
N SER A 273 -25.71 3.75 -7.18
CA SER A 273 -24.85 4.84 -6.68
C SER A 273 -24.09 5.49 -7.83
N SER A 274 -23.77 6.78 -7.70
CA SER A 274 -23.01 7.53 -8.71
C SER A 274 -21.57 7.06 -8.84
N ARG A 275 -21.01 6.47 -7.78
CA ARG A 275 -19.58 6.09 -7.69
C ARG A 275 -18.64 7.27 -8.02
N MET A 276 -19.06 8.50 -7.67
CA MET A 276 -18.31 9.73 -7.96
C MET A 276 -17.33 10.15 -6.86
N SER A 277 -17.30 9.45 -5.72
CA SER A 277 -16.55 9.86 -4.53
C SER A 277 -15.04 10.01 -4.78
N ALA A 278 -14.42 9.11 -5.53
CA ALA A 278 -12.99 9.20 -5.87
C ALA A 278 -12.66 10.44 -6.71
N TYR A 279 -13.47 10.74 -7.74
CA TYR A 279 -13.27 11.92 -8.59
C TYR A 279 -13.50 13.23 -7.83
N LEU A 280 -14.50 13.26 -6.94
CA LEU A 280 -14.76 14.40 -6.06
C LEU A 280 -13.67 14.58 -4.99
N HIS A 281 -13.07 13.49 -4.50
CA HIS A 281 -11.99 13.53 -3.52
C HIS A 281 -10.76 14.26 -4.07
N TYR A 282 -10.35 13.90 -5.28
CA TYR A 282 -9.17 14.47 -5.94
C TYR A 282 -9.51 15.67 -6.83
N GLY A 283 -10.76 16.16 -6.74
CA GLY A 283 -11.25 17.33 -7.47
C GLY A 283 -11.05 17.26 -8.98
N MET A 284 -11.07 16.04 -9.55
CA MET A 284 -11.03 15.80 -10.99
C MET A 284 -12.32 16.25 -11.69
N VAL A 285 -13.42 16.27 -10.92
CA VAL A 285 -14.69 16.88 -11.33
C VAL A 285 -15.04 18.01 -10.38
N SER A 286 -15.74 19.02 -10.88
CA SER A 286 -16.18 20.15 -10.06
C SER A 286 -17.40 19.78 -9.24
N PRO A 287 -17.38 19.88 -7.89
CA PRO A 287 -18.56 19.68 -7.08
C PRO A 287 -19.66 20.72 -7.41
N MET A 288 -19.29 21.93 -7.83
CA MET A 288 -20.23 22.97 -8.23
C MET A 288 -21.04 22.55 -9.47
N ARG A 289 -20.36 22.02 -10.51
CA ARG A 289 -21.04 21.49 -11.70
C ARG A 289 -21.95 20.31 -11.38
N ILE A 290 -21.46 19.35 -10.61
CA ILE A 290 -22.24 18.16 -10.24
C ILE A 290 -23.51 18.56 -9.45
N ALA A 291 -23.38 19.49 -8.51
CA ALA A 291 -24.51 19.99 -7.73
C ALA A 291 -25.53 20.74 -8.61
N ARG A 292 -25.06 21.64 -9.49
CA ARG A 292 -25.92 22.39 -10.42
C ARG A 292 -26.68 21.46 -11.36
N GLU A 293 -26.00 20.51 -12.01
CA GLU A 293 -26.66 19.54 -12.90
C GLU A 293 -27.63 18.61 -12.14
N ALA A 294 -27.34 18.25 -10.88
CA ALA A 294 -28.28 17.48 -10.07
C ALA A 294 -29.52 18.29 -9.63
N SER A 295 -29.35 19.60 -9.38
CA SER A 295 -30.43 20.55 -9.08
C SER A 295 -31.39 20.67 -10.26
N GLU A 296 -30.84 20.86 -11.46
CA GLU A 296 -31.61 20.94 -12.71
C GLU A 296 -32.48 19.69 -12.95
N TYR A 297 -32.03 18.51 -12.50
CA TYR A 297 -32.75 17.24 -12.60
C TYR A 297 -33.71 16.97 -11.41
N GLY A 298 -33.79 17.87 -10.42
CA GLY A 298 -34.65 17.70 -9.24
C GLY A 298 -34.20 16.56 -8.31
N ALA A 299 -32.91 16.22 -8.28
CA ALA A 299 -32.39 15.07 -7.56
C ALA A 299 -32.14 15.33 -6.07
N GLU A 300 -33.17 15.73 -5.33
CA GLU A 300 -33.08 16.17 -3.92
C GLU A 300 -32.31 15.20 -3.01
N LYS A 301 -32.58 13.89 -3.13
CA LYS A 301 -31.92 12.91 -2.27
C LYS A 301 -30.43 12.76 -2.58
N PHE A 302 -30.02 12.97 -3.82
CA PHE A 302 -28.61 12.98 -4.19
C PHE A 302 -27.92 14.25 -3.66
N LEU A 303 -28.57 15.40 -3.79
CA LEU A 303 -28.09 16.67 -3.25
C LEU A 303 -27.94 16.64 -1.72
N ASP A 304 -28.86 15.98 -1.01
CA ASP A 304 -28.73 15.79 0.46
C ASP A 304 -27.43 15.04 0.82
N GLU A 305 -27.04 14.03 0.06
CA GLU A 305 -25.79 13.29 0.30
C GLU A 305 -24.56 14.09 -0.14
N LEU A 306 -24.64 14.80 -1.29
CA LEU A 306 -23.55 15.59 -1.86
C LEU A 306 -23.26 16.89 -1.10
N LEU A 307 -24.30 17.56 -0.59
CA LEU A 307 -24.19 18.87 0.05
C LEU A 307 -24.24 18.73 1.57
N VAL A 308 -25.24 18.04 2.11
CA VAL A 308 -25.41 17.99 3.57
C VAL A 308 -24.39 17.05 4.20
N TRP A 309 -24.36 15.77 3.79
CA TRP A 309 -23.47 14.80 4.43
C TRP A 309 -22.00 15.00 4.08
N ARG A 310 -21.69 15.25 2.80
CA ARG A 310 -20.32 15.48 2.36
C ARG A 310 -19.76 16.76 2.98
N GLU A 311 -20.43 17.92 2.84
CA GLU A 311 -19.88 19.19 3.33
C GLU A 311 -19.88 19.24 4.87
N LEU A 312 -20.86 18.64 5.55
CA LEU A 312 -20.80 18.47 7.02
C LEU A 312 -19.46 17.88 7.45
N ALA A 313 -18.98 16.85 6.76
CA ALA A 313 -17.71 16.24 7.07
C ALA A 313 -16.52 17.17 6.75
N PHE A 314 -16.56 17.94 5.66
CA PHE A 314 -15.53 18.95 5.35
C PHE A 314 -15.45 20.04 6.44
N HIS A 315 -16.59 20.61 6.82
CA HIS A 315 -16.65 21.61 7.89
C HIS A 315 -16.23 21.02 9.24
N PHE A 316 -16.69 19.82 9.57
CA PHE A 316 -16.31 19.15 10.80
C PHE A 316 -14.80 18.93 10.88
N CYS A 317 -14.18 18.38 9.83
CA CYS A 317 -12.73 18.20 9.79
C CYS A 317 -11.98 19.54 9.84
N PHE A 318 -12.46 20.58 9.14
CA PHE A 318 -11.84 21.91 9.15
C PHE A 318 -11.76 22.53 10.55
N HIS A 319 -12.74 22.28 11.41
CA HIS A 319 -12.79 22.80 12.77
C HIS A 319 -12.13 21.89 13.82
N ASN A 320 -11.79 20.64 13.48
CA ASN A 320 -11.28 19.63 14.43
C ASN A 320 -9.98 18.95 13.96
N ARG A 321 -9.19 19.63 13.11
CA ARG A 321 -8.05 19.05 12.36
C ARG A 321 -7.01 18.33 13.22
N ASP A 322 -6.87 18.74 14.47
CA ASP A 322 -5.85 18.23 15.39
C ASP A 322 -6.24 16.89 16.04
N VAL A 323 -7.51 16.50 15.94
CA VAL A 323 -8.06 15.33 16.66
C VAL A 323 -8.89 14.38 15.80
N ILE A 324 -9.04 14.65 14.49
CA ILE A 324 -9.94 13.89 13.59
C ILE A 324 -9.64 12.38 13.46
N ASP A 325 -8.44 11.95 13.83
CA ASP A 325 -8.00 10.55 13.81
C ASP A 325 -7.95 9.90 15.20
N THR A 326 -8.47 10.56 16.23
CA THR A 326 -8.59 10.04 17.60
C THR A 326 -10.05 9.99 18.06
N LEU A 327 -10.30 9.35 19.21
CA LEU A 327 -11.63 9.34 19.83
C LEU A 327 -12.05 10.73 20.32
N ASP A 328 -11.13 11.68 20.45
CA ASP A 328 -11.45 13.05 20.91
C ASP A 328 -12.31 13.82 19.91
N ALA A 329 -12.36 13.38 18.64
CA ALA A 329 -13.30 13.89 17.65
C ALA A 329 -14.77 13.48 17.91
N LEU A 330 -15.04 12.53 18.80
CA LEU A 330 -16.39 12.05 19.10
C LEU A 330 -17.10 12.95 20.12
N PRO A 331 -18.45 13.01 20.11
CA PRO A 331 -19.18 13.71 21.15
C PRO A 331 -19.01 13.03 22.51
N ASP A 332 -19.13 13.78 23.59
CA ASP A 332 -18.90 13.28 24.96
C ASP A 332 -19.71 12.01 25.27
N TRP A 333 -21.00 11.97 24.92
CA TRP A 333 -21.84 10.78 25.14
C TRP A 333 -21.30 9.50 24.48
N ALA A 334 -20.62 9.61 23.34
CA ALA A 334 -20.06 8.46 22.63
C ALA A 334 -18.73 8.05 23.26
N LYS A 335 -17.90 9.01 23.67
CA LYS A 335 -16.65 8.75 24.39
C LYS A 335 -16.93 8.06 25.72
N ASP A 336 -17.81 8.63 26.53
CA ASP A 336 -18.19 8.10 27.84
C ASP A 336 -18.73 6.68 27.69
N SER A 337 -19.65 6.47 26.75
CA SER A 337 -20.24 5.15 26.51
C SER A 337 -19.22 4.12 25.99
N LEU A 338 -18.24 4.50 25.18
CA LEU A 338 -17.19 3.58 24.74
C LEU A 338 -16.20 3.26 25.87
N ASP A 339 -15.97 4.20 26.78
CA ASP A 339 -15.11 4.00 27.95
C ASP A 339 -15.76 3.08 28.99
N ASP A 340 -17.04 3.28 29.29
CA ASP A 340 -17.83 2.44 30.20
C ASP A 340 -17.82 0.96 29.79
N HIS A 341 -17.76 0.69 28.47
CA HIS A 341 -17.74 -0.65 27.89
C HIS A 341 -16.33 -1.11 27.46
N ASN A 342 -15.26 -0.39 27.83
CA ASN A 342 -13.91 -0.74 27.38
C ASN A 342 -13.39 -2.05 28.03
N ALA A 343 -13.95 -2.50 29.15
CA ALA A 343 -13.57 -3.77 29.80
C ALA A 343 -14.29 -5.01 29.23
N ASP A 344 -15.27 -4.83 28.35
CA ASP A 344 -16.34 -5.79 28.06
C ASP A 344 -16.04 -7.17 27.42
N ALA A 345 -14.84 -7.71 27.26
CA ALA A 345 -14.65 -8.94 26.42
C ALA A 345 -15.15 -8.83 24.96
N ARG A 346 -14.30 -9.24 24.02
CA ARG A 346 -14.53 -9.03 22.57
C ARG A 346 -14.93 -10.35 21.93
N GLU A 347 -15.66 -10.26 20.83
CA GLU A 347 -16.07 -11.45 20.06
C GLU A 347 -14.83 -12.15 19.49
N GLU A 348 -13.88 -11.37 19.00
CA GLU A 348 -12.65 -11.83 18.35
C GLU A 348 -11.51 -10.84 18.66
N ASP A 349 -10.29 -11.23 18.34
CA ASP A 349 -9.11 -10.34 18.32
C ASP A 349 -8.42 -10.52 16.97
N CYS A 350 -8.88 -9.81 15.94
CA CYS A 350 -8.37 -10.03 14.58
C CYS A 350 -7.07 -9.26 14.34
N SER A 351 -6.06 -9.92 13.76
CA SER A 351 -4.85 -9.24 13.28
C SER A 351 -5.11 -8.31 12.11
N TRP A 352 -4.14 -7.42 11.85
CA TRP A 352 -4.21 -6.55 10.68
C TRP A 352 -4.27 -7.34 9.38
N GLU A 353 -3.45 -8.39 9.21
CA GLU A 353 -3.48 -9.21 7.97
C GLU A 353 -4.83 -9.91 7.79
N THR A 354 -5.38 -10.51 8.85
CA THR A 354 -6.69 -11.18 8.81
C THR A 354 -7.78 -10.24 8.33
N LEU A 355 -7.82 -9.02 8.90
CA LEU A 355 -8.75 -7.97 8.47
C LEU A 355 -8.42 -7.47 7.06
N ALA A 356 -7.16 -7.19 6.74
CA ALA A 356 -6.76 -6.61 5.46
C ALA A 356 -7.06 -7.53 4.27
N ARG A 357 -7.03 -8.85 4.48
CA ARG A 357 -7.25 -9.87 3.44
C ARG A 357 -8.68 -10.43 3.41
N GLY A 358 -9.56 -9.99 4.33
CA GLY A 358 -10.94 -10.45 4.39
C GLY A 358 -11.04 -11.93 4.73
N LYS A 359 -10.37 -12.33 5.83
CA LYS A 359 -10.29 -13.72 6.31
C LYS A 359 -10.84 -13.86 7.73
N THR A 360 -11.85 -13.08 8.08
CA THR A 360 -12.47 -13.11 9.42
C THR A 360 -13.43 -14.30 9.60
N GLY A 361 -13.77 -14.99 8.51
CA GLY A 361 -14.77 -16.06 8.52
C GLY A 361 -16.20 -15.53 8.53
N ARG A 362 -16.40 -14.22 8.32
CA ARG A 362 -17.71 -13.55 8.26
C ARG A 362 -18.00 -13.15 6.81
N PRO A 363 -18.85 -13.90 6.06
CA PRO A 363 -18.92 -13.80 4.60
C PRO A 363 -19.21 -12.41 4.04
N LEU A 364 -20.12 -11.64 4.65
CA LEU A 364 -20.42 -10.28 4.20
C LEU A 364 -19.24 -9.33 4.41
N TRP A 365 -18.58 -9.41 5.57
CA TRP A 365 -17.45 -8.56 5.91
C TRP A 365 -16.24 -8.89 5.04
N ASP A 366 -15.95 -10.18 4.87
CA ASP A 366 -14.88 -10.66 4.01
C ASP A 366 -15.11 -10.26 2.54
N ALA A 367 -16.35 -10.32 2.03
CA ALA A 367 -16.70 -9.81 0.71
C ALA A 367 -16.56 -8.29 0.60
N ALA A 368 -16.94 -7.54 1.65
CA ALA A 368 -16.76 -6.09 1.69
C ALA A 368 -15.28 -5.70 1.62
N GLN A 369 -14.44 -6.39 2.39
CA GLN A 369 -13.00 -6.17 2.37
C GLN A 369 -12.39 -6.57 1.01
N ARG A 370 -12.76 -7.73 0.44
CA ARG A 370 -12.32 -8.10 -0.92
C ARG A 370 -12.75 -7.08 -1.98
N SER A 371 -13.92 -6.44 -1.83
CA SER A 371 -14.33 -5.34 -2.70
C SER A 371 -13.36 -4.16 -2.63
N LEU A 372 -12.93 -3.80 -1.41
CA LEU A 372 -11.90 -2.78 -1.22
C LEU A 372 -10.57 -3.22 -1.83
N ILE A 373 -10.11 -4.45 -1.61
CA ILE A 373 -8.84 -4.97 -2.17
C ILE A 373 -8.87 -4.96 -3.69
N ARG A 374 -9.97 -5.35 -4.35
CA ARG A 374 -10.01 -5.54 -5.81
C ARG A 374 -10.46 -4.31 -6.58
N HIS A 375 -11.45 -3.59 -6.06
CA HIS A 375 -12.14 -2.51 -6.78
C HIS A 375 -11.91 -1.13 -6.18
N GLY A 376 -11.24 -1.03 -5.04
CA GLY A 376 -10.92 0.25 -4.39
C GLY A 376 -12.14 1.08 -3.99
N GLU A 377 -13.32 0.46 -3.95
CA GLU A 377 -14.59 1.11 -3.66
C GLU A 377 -15.43 0.18 -2.79
N LEU A 378 -16.13 0.76 -1.82
CA LEU A 378 -17.09 0.05 -0.99
C LEU A 378 -18.43 0.79 -0.97
N HIS A 379 -19.49 0.07 -1.32
CA HIS A 379 -20.84 0.61 -1.33
C HIS A 379 -21.22 1.13 0.07
N ASN A 380 -21.72 2.37 0.17
CA ASN A 380 -21.93 3.07 1.46
C ASN A 380 -22.72 2.24 2.48
N ASN A 381 -23.81 1.58 2.04
CA ASN A 381 -24.62 0.75 2.95
C ASN A 381 -23.83 -0.44 3.53
N VAL A 382 -22.88 -1.00 2.79
CA VAL A 382 -21.98 -2.07 3.25
C VAL A 382 -20.83 -1.48 4.06
N ARG A 383 -20.31 -0.30 3.70
CA ARG A 383 -19.26 0.43 4.44
C ARG A 383 -19.64 0.70 5.89
N MET A 384 -20.90 1.07 6.14
CA MET A 384 -21.44 1.24 7.50
C MET A 384 -21.41 -0.07 8.31
N THR A 385 -21.70 -1.21 7.68
CA THR A 385 -21.63 -2.52 8.34
C THR A 385 -20.18 -2.93 8.58
N TRP A 386 -19.34 -2.76 7.56
CA TRP A 386 -17.91 -3.04 7.61
C TRP A 386 -17.22 -2.25 8.73
N GLY A 387 -17.47 -0.94 8.84
CA GLY A 387 -16.82 -0.06 9.82
C GLY A 387 -17.31 -0.29 11.27
N LYS A 388 -18.55 -0.73 11.47
CA LYS A 388 -19.07 -1.04 12.81
C LYS A 388 -18.55 -2.36 13.39
N ALA A 389 -18.06 -3.26 12.54
CA ALA A 389 -17.56 -4.56 12.98
C ALA A 389 -16.22 -4.49 13.72
N PHE A 390 -15.50 -3.35 13.66
CA PHE A 390 -14.19 -3.23 14.31
C PHE A 390 -14.27 -3.17 15.83
N LEU A 391 -15.31 -2.53 16.39
CA LEU A 391 -15.50 -2.44 17.84
C LEU A 391 -15.58 -3.81 18.54
N PRO A 392 -16.40 -4.77 18.07
CA PRO A 392 -16.47 -6.09 18.69
C PRO A 392 -15.25 -6.99 18.46
N TRP A 393 -14.37 -6.68 17.50
CA TRP A 393 -13.26 -7.56 17.10
C TRP A 393 -11.87 -7.09 17.52
N LEU A 394 -11.79 -5.97 18.23
CA LEU A 394 -10.52 -5.35 18.60
C LEU A 394 -10.53 -4.93 20.07
N ARG A 395 -9.38 -5.09 20.70
CA ARG A 395 -9.20 -4.94 22.16
C ARG A 395 -9.64 -3.60 22.75
N SER A 396 -9.66 -2.53 21.96
CA SER A 396 -10.09 -1.20 22.42
C SER A 396 -10.73 -0.36 21.32
N PRO A 397 -11.61 0.59 21.66
CA PRO A 397 -12.19 1.54 20.69
C PRO A 397 -11.13 2.35 19.94
N SER A 398 -10.03 2.75 20.60
CA SER A 398 -8.92 3.45 19.94
C SER A 398 -8.25 2.59 18.88
N ARG A 399 -8.00 1.31 19.18
CA ARG A 399 -7.44 0.36 18.20
C ARG A 399 -8.41 0.12 17.05
N ALA A 400 -9.71 0.01 17.35
CA ALA A 400 -10.77 -0.13 16.36
C ALA A 400 -10.81 1.07 15.40
N LEU A 401 -10.80 2.30 15.91
CA LEU A 401 -10.77 3.50 15.08
C LEU A 401 -9.53 3.54 14.19
N GLN A 402 -8.34 3.31 14.76
CA GLN A 402 -7.07 3.33 14.01
C GLN A 402 -7.06 2.31 12.86
N LEU A 403 -7.49 1.07 13.11
CA LEU A 403 -7.54 0.04 12.08
C LEU A 403 -8.65 0.29 11.04
N THR A 404 -9.79 0.84 11.46
CA THR A 404 -10.83 1.25 10.51
C THR A 404 -10.30 2.33 9.57
N LEU A 405 -9.62 3.35 10.11
CA LEU A 405 -9.00 4.42 9.32
C LEU A 405 -7.90 3.87 8.39
N ASP A 406 -7.00 3.04 8.90
CA ASP A 406 -5.91 2.45 8.09
C ASP A 406 -6.46 1.66 6.90
N LEU A 407 -7.35 0.67 7.13
CA LEU A 407 -7.87 -0.15 6.03
C LEU A 407 -8.69 0.69 5.05
N ASN A 408 -9.50 1.62 5.55
CA ASN A 408 -10.29 2.49 4.69
C ASN A 408 -9.41 3.42 3.82
N HIS A 409 -8.37 4.02 4.40
CA HIS A 409 -7.45 4.93 3.71
C HIS A 409 -6.47 4.22 2.78
N ARG A 410 -6.11 2.98 3.11
CA ARG A 410 -5.18 2.16 2.33
C ARG A 410 -5.82 1.59 1.08
N PHE A 411 -7.05 1.10 1.18
CA PHE A 411 -7.69 0.39 0.08
C PHE A 411 -8.68 1.26 -0.71
N SER A 412 -9.34 2.25 -0.11
CA SER A 412 -10.34 3.02 -0.85
C SER A 412 -9.71 4.14 -1.69
N LEU A 413 -10.15 4.27 -2.95
CA LEU A 413 -9.83 5.41 -3.81
C LEU A 413 -10.34 6.73 -3.24
N ASP A 414 -11.41 6.70 -2.44
CA ASP A 414 -12.01 7.88 -1.79
C ASP A 414 -11.62 8.05 -0.30
N GLY A 415 -10.65 7.24 0.19
CA GLY A 415 -10.10 7.38 1.54
C GLY A 415 -9.16 8.58 1.68
N ARG A 416 -8.84 9.02 2.90
CA ARG A 416 -8.05 10.23 3.23
C ARG A 416 -8.74 11.52 2.78
N ASN A 417 -10.06 11.50 2.89
CA ASN A 417 -10.93 12.61 2.57
C ASN A 417 -11.79 12.95 3.80
N PRO A 418 -12.16 14.22 4.05
CA PRO A 418 -13.06 14.58 5.13
C PRO A 418 -14.34 13.71 5.18
N SER A 419 -14.95 13.40 4.03
CA SER A 419 -16.14 12.53 3.98
C SER A 419 -15.85 11.10 4.40
N SER A 420 -14.65 10.61 4.13
CA SER A 420 -14.17 9.31 4.60
C SER A 420 -13.98 9.29 6.12
N TYR A 421 -13.33 10.32 6.69
CA TYR A 421 -13.25 10.49 8.15
C TYR A 421 -14.64 10.56 8.78
N GLY A 422 -15.54 11.38 8.22
CA GLY A 422 -16.92 11.50 8.72
C GLY A 422 -17.69 10.18 8.70
N GLY A 423 -17.55 9.37 7.64
CA GLY A 423 -18.16 8.06 7.56
C GLY A 423 -17.58 7.04 8.56
N VAL A 424 -16.26 7.08 8.78
CA VAL A 424 -15.61 6.24 9.80
C VAL A 424 -16.05 6.67 11.19
N LEU A 425 -15.92 7.95 11.56
CA LEU A 425 -16.32 8.47 12.86
C LEU A 425 -17.82 8.24 13.15
N TRP A 426 -18.67 8.24 12.12
CA TRP A 426 -20.09 7.87 12.28
C TRP A 426 -20.27 6.43 12.77
N CYS A 427 -19.39 5.51 12.38
CA CYS A 427 -19.43 4.13 12.89
C CYS A 427 -19.19 4.10 14.41
N PHE A 428 -18.51 5.11 14.97
CA PHE A 428 -18.18 5.31 16.38
C PHE A 428 -19.05 6.36 17.09
N GLY A 429 -20.14 6.85 16.45
CA GLY A 429 -21.14 7.72 17.09
C GLY A 429 -21.18 9.17 16.61
N GLN A 430 -20.18 9.63 15.84
CA GLN A 430 -20.19 10.99 15.29
C GLN A 430 -21.40 11.19 14.35
N PHE A 431 -22.01 12.36 14.39
CA PHE A 431 -23.20 12.69 13.57
C PHE A 431 -24.49 11.90 13.89
N ASP A 432 -24.49 11.01 14.87
CA ASP A 432 -25.65 10.23 15.29
C ASP A 432 -26.09 10.56 16.73
N ARG A 433 -27.18 9.93 17.17
CA ARG A 433 -27.71 10.02 18.55
C ARG A 433 -27.32 8.78 19.35
N PRO A 434 -27.38 8.82 20.70
CA PRO A 434 -27.34 7.61 21.50
C PRO A 434 -28.54 6.68 21.21
N PHE A 435 -28.31 5.38 21.35
CA PHE A 435 -29.28 4.31 21.22
C PHE A 435 -29.45 3.57 22.54
N GLU A 436 -30.69 3.19 22.84
CA GLU A 436 -31.08 2.47 24.06
C GLU A 436 -31.91 1.23 23.66
N PRO A 437 -31.82 0.11 24.42
CA PRO A 437 -30.88 -0.09 25.53
C PRO A 437 -29.42 -0.19 25.05
N GLU A 438 -28.48 0.06 25.95
CA GLU A 438 -27.05 -0.16 25.73
C GLU A 438 -26.74 -1.61 25.30
N ASN A 439 -25.73 -1.77 24.46
CA ASN A 439 -25.24 -3.07 24.00
C ASN A 439 -23.85 -3.34 24.58
N PRO A 440 -23.50 -4.56 24.97
CA PRO A 440 -22.11 -4.91 25.31
C PRO A 440 -21.15 -4.49 24.20
N VAL A 441 -19.97 -4.00 24.58
CA VAL A 441 -18.91 -3.45 23.72
C VAL A 441 -19.28 -2.15 22.99
N LEU A 442 -20.46 -2.06 22.40
CA LEU A 442 -20.89 -0.90 21.62
C LEU A 442 -21.47 0.25 22.47
N GLY A 443 -21.92 -0.05 23.69
CA GLY A 443 -22.69 0.87 24.52
C GLY A 443 -23.88 1.47 23.78
N LYS A 444 -23.94 2.80 23.69
CA LYS A 444 -24.99 3.59 23.03
C LYS A 444 -24.77 3.83 21.54
N ILE A 445 -23.69 3.29 20.97
CA ILE A 445 -23.44 3.40 19.54
C ILE A 445 -24.51 2.60 18.78
N ARG A 446 -25.03 3.15 17.68
CA ARG A 446 -26.06 2.48 16.86
C ARG A 446 -25.61 1.05 16.50
N PRO A 447 -26.35 0.01 16.92
CA PRO A 447 -26.00 -1.36 16.60
C PRO A 447 -26.25 -1.67 15.13
N ARG A 448 -25.39 -2.51 14.56
CA ARG A 448 -25.51 -3.00 13.18
C ARG A 448 -24.90 -4.38 13.06
N GLN A 449 -25.56 -5.36 13.67
CA GLN A 449 -25.09 -6.74 13.73
C GLN A 449 -24.91 -7.33 12.33
N LEU A 450 -23.73 -7.90 12.09
CA LEU A 450 -23.31 -8.41 10.77
C LEU A 450 -24.24 -9.50 10.26
N ASP A 451 -24.58 -10.47 11.11
CA ASP A 451 -25.39 -11.62 10.72
C ASP A 451 -26.82 -11.22 10.33
N ASP A 452 -27.44 -10.32 11.07
CA ASP A 452 -28.78 -9.84 10.75
C ASP A 452 -28.82 -8.99 9.49
N TYR A 453 -27.77 -8.20 9.28
CA TYR A 453 -27.67 -7.37 8.10
C TYR A 453 -27.33 -8.21 6.85
N SER A 454 -26.55 -9.28 7.01
CA SER A 454 -26.23 -10.22 5.92
C SER A 454 -27.49 -10.86 5.32
N LYS A 455 -28.51 -11.15 6.14
CA LYS A 455 -29.81 -11.70 5.69
C LYS A 455 -30.58 -10.75 4.77
N ARG A 456 -30.26 -9.45 4.76
CA ARG A 456 -30.91 -8.42 3.93
C ARG A 456 -30.21 -8.20 2.60
N ILE A 457 -29.05 -8.82 2.38
CA ILE A 457 -28.27 -8.70 1.16
C ILE A 457 -28.27 -10.05 0.45
N ASP A 458 -28.49 -10.04 -0.87
CA ASP A 458 -28.19 -11.20 -1.70
C ASP A 458 -26.66 -11.35 -1.79
N LEU A 459 -26.10 -12.13 -0.85
CA LEU A 459 -24.65 -12.37 -0.73
C LEU A 459 -24.08 -13.06 -1.97
N LYS A 460 -24.87 -13.88 -2.67
CA LYS A 460 -24.43 -14.54 -3.89
C LYS A 460 -24.24 -13.51 -5.01
N ARG A 461 -25.22 -12.61 -5.18
CA ARG A 461 -25.12 -11.53 -6.17
C ARG A 461 -24.05 -10.51 -5.80
N PHE A 462 -23.92 -10.16 -4.52
CA PHE A 462 -22.86 -9.28 -4.05
C PHE A 462 -21.47 -9.92 -4.26
N GLY A 463 -21.31 -11.20 -3.92
CA GLY A 463 -20.08 -11.98 -4.16
C GLY A 463 -19.68 -11.97 -5.63
N LYS A 464 -20.62 -12.20 -6.57
CA LYS A 464 -20.32 -12.08 -8.01
C LYS A 464 -19.82 -10.70 -8.43
N LEU A 465 -20.33 -9.63 -7.82
CA LEU A 465 -19.83 -8.27 -8.09
C LEU A 465 -18.42 -8.10 -7.54
N VAL A 466 -18.13 -8.62 -6.35
CA VAL A 466 -16.81 -8.52 -5.71
C VAL A 466 -15.77 -9.38 -6.43
N ASP A 467 -16.14 -10.59 -6.83
CA ASP A 467 -15.23 -11.57 -7.41
C ASP A 467 -15.04 -11.39 -8.93
N ARG A 468 -15.65 -10.34 -9.52
CA ARG A 468 -15.40 -9.98 -10.92
C ARG A 468 -13.90 -9.69 -11.17
N PRO A 469 -13.37 -10.03 -12.35
CA PRO A 469 -11.97 -9.73 -12.70
C PRO A 469 -11.63 -8.25 -12.53
N ILE A 470 -10.43 -7.95 -12.02
CA ILE A 470 -9.94 -6.57 -11.82
C ILE A 470 -9.53 -5.88 -13.12
N ALA A 471 -9.41 -6.63 -14.21
CA ALA A 471 -9.10 -6.16 -15.56
C ALA A 471 -9.82 -7.02 -16.59
N ALA A 472 -9.95 -6.52 -17.82
CA ALA A 472 -10.62 -7.24 -18.91
C ALA A 472 -9.95 -8.58 -19.28
N VAL A 473 -8.63 -8.65 -19.13
CA VAL A 473 -7.83 -9.86 -19.35
C VAL A 473 -6.87 -10.01 -18.18
N LEU A 474 -6.90 -11.16 -17.52
CA LEU A 474 -5.97 -11.53 -16.45
C LEU A 474 -5.08 -12.69 -16.92
N PRO A 475 -3.79 -12.67 -16.58
CA PRO A 475 -2.89 -13.77 -16.93
C PRO A 475 -3.12 -14.99 -16.06
N ARG A 476 -2.80 -16.17 -16.59
CA ARG A 476 -2.41 -17.36 -15.81
C ARG A 476 -0.92 -17.28 -15.53
N VAL A 477 -0.54 -17.43 -14.27
CA VAL A 477 0.84 -17.21 -13.83
C VAL A 477 1.43 -18.49 -13.24
N ALA A 478 2.60 -18.90 -13.72
CA ALA A 478 3.42 -19.88 -13.02
C ALA A 478 4.51 -19.18 -12.22
N VAL A 479 4.64 -19.52 -10.93
CA VAL A 479 5.74 -19.08 -10.08
C VAL A 479 6.67 -20.24 -9.83
N ILE A 480 7.92 -20.14 -10.26
CA ILE A 480 8.94 -21.16 -10.08
C ILE A 480 9.79 -20.78 -8.86
N GLY A 481 9.68 -21.57 -7.81
CA GLY A 481 10.25 -21.37 -6.48
C GLY A 481 9.22 -20.98 -5.41
N ALA A 482 9.15 -21.76 -4.33
CA ALA A 482 8.30 -21.55 -3.16
C ALA A 482 9.10 -20.99 -1.95
N GLY A 483 10.07 -20.13 -2.23
CA GLY A 483 10.70 -19.28 -1.22
C GLY A 483 9.85 -18.03 -0.92
N ILE A 484 10.28 -17.22 0.06
CA ILE A 484 9.55 -16.01 0.48
C ILE A 484 9.21 -15.08 -0.70
N ALA A 485 10.13 -14.83 -1.63
CA ALA A 485 9.86 -13.96 -2.78
C ALA A 485 8.76 -14.51 -3.71
N GLY A 486 8.84 -15.79 -4.07
CA GLY A 486 7.84 -16.44 -4.93
C GLY A 486 6.47 -16.51 -4.25
N LEU A 487 6.44 -16.90 -2.97
CA LEU A 487 5.20 -16.97 -2.19
C LEU A 487 4.55 -15.60 -1.98
N SER A 488 5.35 -14.56 -1.68
CA SER A 488 4.85 -13.19 -1.59
C SER A 488 4.28 -12.70 -2.91
N ALA A 489 4.93 -13.00 -4.05
CA ALA A 489 4.39 -12.65 -5.37
C ALA A 489 3.06 -13.39 -5.65
N ALA A 490 3.06 -14.72 -5.50
CA ALA A 490 1.89 -15.56 -5.75
C ALA A 490 0.70 -15.16 -4.88
N ARG A 491 0.97 -14.89 -3.61
CA ARG A 491 -0.03 -14.48 -2.64
C ARG A 491 -0.74 -13.19 -3.05
N ASN A 492 0.03 -12.15 -3.36
CA ASN A 492 -0.53 -10.85 -3.69
C ASN A 492 -1.33 -10.89 -5.00
N LEU A 493 -0.89 -11.69 -5.98
CA LEU A 493 -1.63 -11.94 -7.22
C LEU A 493 -2.95 -12.69 -6.93
N ALA A 494 -2.93 -13.73 -6.09
CA ALA A 494 -4.11 -14.51 -5.73
C ALA A 494 -5.16 -13.69 -4.95
N ASP A 495 -4.73 -12.81 -4.04
CA ASP A 495 -5.64 -11.90 -3.32
C ASP A 495 -6.41 -10.98 -4.30
N HIS A 496 -5.80 -10.65 -5.44
CA HIS A 496 -6.40 -9.89 -6.54
C HIS A 496 -7.19 -10.74 -7.55
N GLY A 497 -7.32 -12.05 -7.31
CA GLY A 497 -8.08 -12.98 -8.14
C GLY A 497 -7.37 -13.42 -9.42
N ILE A 498 -6.04 -13.28 -9.49
CA ILE A 498 -5.23 -13.82 -10.59
C ILE A 498 -4.99 -15.31 -10.34
N ASP A 499 -5.09 -16.10 -11.41
CA ASP A 499 -4.81 -17.54 -11.37
C ASP A 499 -3.28 -17.76 -11.31
N VAL A 500 -2.82 -18.32 -10.21
CA VAL A 500 -1.39 -18.54 -9.94
C VAL A 500 -1.16 -19.95 -9.44
N THR A 501 -0.20 -20.65 -10.04
CA THR A 501 0.32 -21.93 -9.54
C THR A 501 1.80 -21.82 -9.20
N VAL A 502 2.17 -22.25 -7.99
CA VAL A 502 3.56 -22.23 -7.51
C VAL A 502 4.19 -23.61 -7.67
N PHE A 503 5.40 -23.68 -8.22
CA PHE A 503 6.17 -24.91 -8.43
C PHE A 503 7.45 -24.86 -7.60
N ASP A 504 7.77 -25.93 -6.89
CA ASP A 504 9.07 -26.05 -6.24
C ASP A 504 9.59 -27.49 -6.31
N LYS A 505 10.91 -27.64 -6.48
CA LYS A 505 11.59 -28.93 -6.47
C LYS A 505 11.51 -29.65 -5.11
N SER A 506 11.27 -28.90 -4.04
CA SER A 506 11.30 -29.38 -2.67
C SER A 506 9.90 -29.84 -2.27
N HIS A 507 9.79 -30.85 -1.41
CA HIS A 507 8.49 -31.32 -0.89
C HIS A 507 7.87 -30.40 0.18
N ARG A 508 8.58 -29.34 0.58
CA ARG A 508 8.12 -28.34 1.56
C ARG A 508 8.52 -26.95 1.08
N VAL A 509 7.74 -25.94 1.48
CA VAL A 509 8.01 -24.54 1.17
C VAL A 509 9.10 -23.94 2.07
N GLY A 510 9.61 -22.77 1.68
CA GLY A 510 10.46 -21.93 2.54
C GLY A 510 11.81 -21.56 1.92
N GLY A 511 12.34 -22.36 0.99
CA GLY A 511 13.69 -22.10 0.45
C GLY A 511 14.69 -21.92 1.59
N ARG A 512 15.34 -20.74 1.70
CA ARG A 512 16.28 -20.47 2.80
C ARG A 512 15.62 -20.34 4.18
N THR A 513 14.32 -20.11 4.29
CA THR A 513 13.61 -20.14 5.58
C THR A 513 13.18 -21.55 5.98
N SER A 514 13.53 -22.60 5.22
CA SER A 514 13.17 -23.98 5.56
C SER A 514 13.76 -24.43 6.91
N THR A 515 12.96 -25.16 7.68
CA THR A 515 13.41 -25.90 8.85
C THR A 515 13.64 -27.36 8.47
N ARG A 516 14.80 -27.90 8.82
CA ARG A 516 15.17 -29.30 8.59
C ARG A 516 14.71 -30.14 9.77
N HIS A 517 13.96 -31.20 9.48
CA HIS A 517 13.50 -32.19 10.46
C HIS A 517 14.34 -33.46 10.33
N ILE A 518 14.72 -34.04 11.46
CA ILE A 518 15.42 -35.32 11.58
C ILE A 518 14.55 -36.24 12.44
N ASP A 519 14.04 -37.31 11.82
CA ASP A 519 12.99 -38.16 12.41
C ASP A 519 13.48 -39.11 13.52
N SER A 520 14.80 -39.24 13.73
CA SER A 520 15.36 -39.93 14.91
C SER A 520 16.84 -39.58 15.12
N ASP A 521 17.19 -39.05 16.29
CA ASP A 521 18.53 -39.24 16.84
C ASP A 521 18.65 -40.66 17.45
N VAL A 522 19.83 -41.03 17.93
CA VAL A 522 20.11 -42.32 18.59
C VAL A 522 19.26 -42.52 19.87
N ALA A 523 18.52 -41.49 20.32
CA ALA A 523 17.67 -41.46 21.52
C ALA A 523 16.15 -41.38 21.25
N GLY A 524 15.71 -41.23 20.00
CA GLY A 524 14.29 -41.25 19.60
C GLY A 524 13.55 -39.90 19.69
N GLU A 525 14.24 -38.78 19.90
CA GLU A 525 13.63 -37.44 19.91
C GLU A 525 13.77 -36.74 18.53
N PRO A 526 12.73 -36.07 18.03
CA PRO A 526 12.82 -35.35 16.75
C PRO A 526 13.70 -34.10 16.89
N LEU A 527 14.70 -33.96 16.01
CA LEU A 527 15.55 -32.76 15.95
C LEU A 527 15.10 -31.83 14.84
N THR A 528 15.12 -30.53 15.12
CA THR A 528 14.83 -29.50 14.11
C THR A 528 15.93 -28.45 14.04
N PHE A 529 16.28 -28.03 12.83
CA PHE A 529 17.27 -26.98 12.62
C PHE A 529 16.75 -26.00 11.58
N ASP A 530 16.64 -24.72 11.95
CA ASP A 530 16.62 -23.68 10.92
C ASP A 530 18.04 -23.60 10.42
N HIS A 531 18.35 -23.93 9.16
CA HIS A 531 19.76 -24.05 8.71
C HIS A 531 20.15 -23.05 7.61
N GLY A 532 19.16 -22.34 7.05
CA GLY A 532 19.37 -21.23 6.13
C GLY A 532 19.26 -19.92 6.91
N ALA A 533 18.18 -19.16 6.73
CA ALA A 533 17.88 -18.00 7.57
C ALA A 533 17.65 -18.43 9.02
N GLN A 534 18.49 -17.97 9.94
CA GLN A 534 18.38 -18.27 11.38
C GLN A 534 17.41 -17.36 12.12
N TYR A 535 17.20 -16.18 11.55
CA TYR A 535 16.33 -15.12 12.00
C TYR A 535 16.14 -14.15 10.82
N PHE A 536 15.26 -13.17 10.98
CA PHE A 536 15.17 -12.02 10.10
C PHE A 536 14.99 -10.72 10.87
N THR A 537 15.16 -9.59 10.17
CA THR A 537 14.92 -8.25 10.69
C THR A 537 13.85 -7.57 9.84
N ALA A 538 13.08 -6.67 10.44
CA ALA A 538 12.09 -5.87 9.73
C ALA A 538 12.36 -4.37 10.00
N ARG A 539 12.39 -3.57 8.93
CA ARG A 539 12.71 -2.14 8.94
C ARG A 539 11.79 -1.36 8.02
N ASP A 540 11.43 -1.93 6.87
CA ASP A 540 10.50 -1.32 5.94
C ASP A 540 9.07 -1.43 6.49
N SER A 541 8.35 -0.31 6.53
CA SER A 541 7.00 -0.25 7.13
C SER A 541 6.00 -1.19 6.47
N ARG A 542 6.22 -1.57 5.20
CA ARG A 542 5.41 -2.57 4.48
C ARG A 542 5.61 -3.96 5.07
N PHE A 543 6.85 -4.33 5.41
CA PHE A 543 7.16 -5.63 6.00
C PHE A 543 6.87 -5.66 7.50
N CYS A 544 7.21 -4.60 8.26
CA CYS A 544 6.90 -4.50 9.69
C CYS A 544 5.41 -4.71 9.99
N ARG A 545 4.52 -4.20 9.14
CA ARG A 545 3.07 -4.37 9.30
C ARG A 545 2.63 -5.83 9.21
N MET A 546 3.24 -6.60 8.31
CA MET A 546 3.00 -8.04 8.19
C MET A 546 3.57 -8.78 9.39
N VAL A 547 4.82 -8.48 9.76
CA VAL A 547 5.48 -9.09 10.92
C VAL A 547 4.70 -8.86 12.22
N ASN A 548 4.14 -7.66 12.42
CA ASN A 548 3.26 -7.38 13.56
C ASN A 548 1.97 -8.22 13.54
N SER A 549 1.44 -8.52 12.35
CA SER A 549 0.29 -9.44 12.23
C SER A 549 0.70 -10.87 12.51
N TRP A 550 1.86 -11.31 12.03
CA TRP A 550 2.38 -12.65 12.28
C TRP A 550 2.75 -12.87 13.75
N ILE A 551 3.19 -11.81 14.46
CA ILE A 551 3.37 -11.85 15.92
C ILE A 551 2.02 -12.00 16.62
N HIS A 552 1.04 -11.19 16.21
CA HIS A 552 -0.31 -11.29 16.74
C HIS A 552 -0.90 -12.70 16.58
N ASP A 553 -0.66 -13.32 15.42
CA ASP A 553 -1.22 -14.63 15.06
C ASP A 553 -0.34 -15.82 15.53
N GLY A 554 0.74 -15.55 16.27
CA GLY A 554 1.64 -16.59 16.82
C GLY A 554 2.52 -17.30 15.78
N ILE A 555 2.62 -16.76 14.57
CA ILE A 555 3.42 -17.30 13.45
C ILE A 555 4.88 -16.86 13.58
N VAL A 556 5.13 -15.71 14.19
CA VAL A 556 6.46 -15.13 14.39
C VAL A 556 6.61 -14.66 15.83
N GLU A 557 7.80 -14.79 16.40
CA GLU A 557 8.13 -14.18 17.69
C GLU A 557 9.46 -13.41 17.64
N PRO A 558 9.61 -12.34 18.44
CA PRO A 558 10.91 -11.73 18.69
C PRO A 558 11.85 -12.75 19.37
N TRP A 559 13.05 -12.93 18.81
CA TRP A 559 14.10 -13.71 19.45
C TRP A 559 14.89 -12.83 20.41
N MET A 560 14.65 -13.01 21.71
CA MET A 560 15.27 -12.25 22.80
C MET A 560 16.66 -12.77 23.19
N GLY A 561 17.35 -13.48 22.29
CA GLY A 561 18.69 -14.02 22.54
C GLY A 561 19.76 -12.92 22.60
N ARG A 562 20.77 -13.10 23.45
CA ARG A 562 21.93 -12.22 23.54
C ARG A 562 22.85 -12.45 22.35
N ILE A 563 22.97 -11.46 21.47
CA ILE A 563 23.80 -11.53 20.27
C ILE A 563 25.09 -10.75 20.48
N VAL A 564 26.21 -11.37 20.11
CA VAL A 564 27.56 -10.80 20.31
C VAL A 564 28.34 -10.73 19.01
N HIS A 565 29.47 -10.05 19.05
CA HIS A 565 30.47 -10.00 18.00
C HIS A 565 31.80 -10.47 18.59
N LEU A 566 32.39 -11.49 17.99
CA LEU A 566 33.62 -12.14 18.43
C LEU A 566 34.69 -12.05 17.35
N ALA A 567 35.96 -12.03 17.77
CA ALA A 567 37.08 -12.34 16.89
C ALA A 567 37.16 -13.86 16.63
N GLY A 568 37.90 -14.29 15.61
CA GLY A 568 38.01 -15.70 15.20
C GLY A 568 38.67 -16.62 16.25
N ASN A 569 39.32 -16.04 17.26
CA ASN A 569 39.86 -16.73 18.42
C ASN A 569 38.87 -16.81 19.61
N GLY A 570 37.64 -16.29 19.46
CA GLY A 570 36.62 -16.22 20.51
C GLY A 570 36.65 -14.98 21.39
N GLU A 571 37.59 -14.04 21.17
CA GLU A 571 37.66 -12.81 21.97
C GLU A 571 36.43 -11.92 21.74
N TRP A 572 35.89 -11.39 22.83
CA TRP A 572 34.66 -10.58 22.80
C TRP A 572 34.95 -9.17 22.28
N ILE A 573 34.35 -8.81 21.15
CA ILE A 573 34.49 -7.48 20.55
C ILE A 573 33.38 -6.55 21.03
N ALA A 574 32.11 -6.97 20.90
CA ALA A 574 30.95 -6.15 21.24
C ALA A 574 29.67 -6.96 21.47
N GLU A 575 28.64 -6.33 22.02
CA GLU A 575 27.25 -6.82 21.97
C GLU A 575 26.48 -6.20 20.80
N LYS A 576 25.51 -6.93 20.24
CA LYS A 576 24.71 -6.57 19.05
C LYS A 576 23.21 -6.73 19.29
N ASN A 577 22.75 -6.23 20.44
CA ASN A 577 21.37 -6.30 20.93
C ASN A 577 20.49 -5.09 20.52
N ASP A 578 21.03 -4.16 19.72
CA ASP A 578 20.34 -2.94 19.26
C ASP A 578 19.28 -3.20 18.17
N THR A 579 19.29 -4.39 17.58
CA THR A 579 18.43 -4.76 16.46
C THR A 579 17.51 -5.91 16.85
N ALA A 580 16.21 -5.65 16.81
CA ALA A 580 15.20 -6.71 16.97
C ALA A 580 15.35 -7.77 15.88
N ARG A 581 15.34 -9.04 16.30
CA ARG A 581 15.42 -10.21 15.43
C ARG A 581 14.17 -11.05 15.65
N TYR A 582 13.67 -11.62 14.57
CA TYR A 582 12.43 -12.37 14.55
C TYR A 582 12.67 -13.77 13.99
N VAL A 583 11.91 -14.74 14.49
CA VAL A 583 11.91 -16.12 13.99
C VAL A 583 10.48 -16.58 13.75
N GLY A 584 10.25 -17.42 12.74
CA GLY A 584 8.97 -18.12 12.60
C GLY A 584 8.80 -19.18 13.71
N VAL A 585 7.58 -19.47 14.14
CA VAL A 585 7.25 -20.41 15.24
C VAL A 585 6.27 -21.48 14.73
N PRO A 586 6.50 -22.78 15.00
CA PRO A 586 7.59 -23.37 15.79
C PRO A 586 8.91 -23.51 15.03
N GLY A 587 8.91 -23.27 13.72
CA GLY A 587 10.09 -23.33 12.84
C GLY A 587 10.16 -22.10 11.93
N MET A 588 11.33 -21.79 11.39
CA MET A 588 11.52 -20.64 10.51
C MET A 588 10.70 -20.77 9.22
N ASN A 589 10.29 -21.98 8.84
CA ASN A 589 9.40 -22.28 7.72
C ASN A 589 7.96 -21.78 7.93
N ALA A 590 7.52 -21.55 9.17
CA ALA A 590 6.14 -21.15 9.48
C ALA A 590 5.68 -19.91 8.70
N VAL A 591 6.59 -18.95 8.46
CA VAL A 591 6.28 -17.76 7.64
C VAL A 591 5.95 -18.14 6.19
N ALA A 592 6.71 -19.08 5.62
CA ALA A 592 6.47 -19.53 4.26
C ALA A 592 5.20 -20.38 4.16
N GLU A 593 4.93 -21.24 5.14
CA GLU A 593 3.70 -22.04 5.21
C GLU A 593 2.45 -21.15 5.32
N HIS A 594 2.51 -20.11 6.14
CA HIS A 594 1.46 -19.09 6.23
C HIS A 594 1.24 -18.39 4.88
N LEU A 595 2.31 -17.92 4.24
CA LEU A 595 2.21 -17.29 2.92
C LEU A 595 1.67 -18.25 1.84
N ALA A 596 1.93 -19.56 1.97
CA ALA A 596 1.49 -20.60 1.06
C ALA A 596 0.04 -21.06 1.24
N SER A 597 -0.58 -20.78 2.40
CA SER A 597 -1.93 -21.23 2.74
C SER A 597 -2.99 -20.90 1.65
N ASP A 598 -3.86 -21.82 1.27
CA ASP A 598 -4.86 -21.61 0.20
C ASP A 598 -4.29 -21.28 -1.21
N LEU A 599 -2.98 -21.41 -1.48
CA LEU A 599 -2.42 -21.26 -2.83
C LEU A 599 -2.41 -22.59 -3.59
N SER A 600 -2.56 -22.53 -4.92
CA SER A 600 -2.31 -23.68 -5.80
C SER A 600 -0.81 -23.94 -5.88
N MET A 601 -0.38 -25.15 -5.54
CA MET A 601 1.04 -25.52 -5.47
C MET A 601 1.30 -26.92 -6.03
N GLN A 602 2.48 -27.08 -6.65
CA GLN A 602 3.05 -28.35 -7.07
C GLN A 602 4.47 -28.48 -6.50
N LEU A 603 4.59 -29.24 -5.42
CA LEU A 603 5.83 -29.46 -4.68
C LEU A 603 6.47 -30.79 -5.12
N GLY A 604 7.80 -30.88 -5.06
CA GLY A 604 8.54 -32.02 -5.61
C GLY A 604 8.71 -31.97 -7.14
N SER A 605 8.26 -30.89 -7.79
CA SER A 605 8.31 -30.70 -9.24
C SER A 605 9.44 -29.74 -9.59
N ALA A 606 10.62 -30.29 -9.88
CA ALA A 606 11.77 -29.49 -10.30
C ALA A 606 11.60 -29.04 -11.75
N ILE A 607 11.22 -27.79 -11.99
CA ILE A 607 11.13 -27.24 -13.34
C ILE A 607 12.54 -27.08 -13.94
N VAL A 608 12.78 -27.73 -15.08
CA VAL A 608 14.10 -27.77 -15.74
C VAL A 608 14.09 -27.17 -17.14
N LYS A 609 12.90 -26.98 -17.73
CA LYS A 609 12.76 -26.43 -19.09
C LYS A 609 11.49 -25.60 -19.22
N ILE A 610 11.57 -24.55 -20.01
CA ILE A 610 10.42 -23.77 -20.47
C ILE A 610 10.35 -23.82 -21.99
N SER A 611 9.15 -23.72 -22.54
CA SER A 611 8.91 -23.63 -23.98
C SER A 611 7.80 -22.62 -24.23
N ARG A 612 7.91 -21.86 -25.32
CA ARG A 612 6.88 -20.91 -25.72
C ARG A 612 6.21 -21.40 -27.00
N ARG A 613 4.88 -21.48 -26.98
CA ARG A 613 4.05 -21.86 -28.13
C ARG A 613 2.83 -20.96 -28.17
N ASP A 614 2.52 -20.40 -29.34
CA ASP A 614 1.31 -19.59 -29.56
C ASP A 614 1.15 -18.46 -28.52
N ASP A 615 2.27 -17.78 -28.20
CA ASP A 615 2.42 -16.75 -27.16
C ASP A 615 2.27 -17.20 -25.70
N GLU A 616 1.90 -18.46 -25.46
CA GLU A 616 1.78 -19.07 -24.13
C GLU A 616 3.03 -19.87 -23.74
N TRP A 617 3.23 -20.04 -22.45
CA TRP A 617 4.32 -20.81 -21.85
C TRP A 617 3.85 -22.18 -21.39
N GLU A 618 4.66 -23.19 -21.69
CA GLU A 618 4.61 -24.51 -21.10
C GLU A 618 5.91 -24.74 -20.34
N ILE A 619 5.82 -25.28 -19.13
CA ILE A 619 6.98 -25.60 -18.28
C ILE A 619 7.05 -27.11 -18.09
N PHE A 620 8.27 -27.64 -17.99
CA PHE A 620 8.50 -29.08 -17.86
C PHE A 620 9.28 -29.36 -16.58
N ASP A 621 8.79 -30.32 -15.80
CA ASP A 621 9.51 -30.84 -14.65
C ASP A 621 10.65 -31.81 -15.06
N ALA A 622 11.43 -32.25 -14.08
CA ALA A 622 12.57 -33.15 -14.28
C ALA A 622 12.18 -34.54 -14.82
N ASP A 623 10.92 -34.95 -14.64
CA ASP A 623 10.37 -36.19 -15.19
C ASP A 623 9.83 -35.99 -16.62
N GLY A 624 9.89 -34.76 -17.14
CA GLY A 624 9.42 -34.38 -18.47
C GLY A 624 7.91 -34.16 -18.54
N GLN A 625 7.21 -34.05 -17.41
CA GLN A 625 5.77 -33.75 -17.40
C GLN A 625 5.54 -32.27 -17.75
N PRO A 626 4.66 -31.96 -18.72
CA PRO A 626 4.32 -30.60 -19.06
C PRO A 626 3.28 -30.01 -18.10
N HIS A 627 3.40 -28.72 -17.82
CA HIS A 627 2.42 -27.92 -17.09
C HIS A 627 2.12 -26.62 -17.82
N GLY A 628 0.84 -26.21 -17.80
CA GLY A 628 0.37 -24.98 -18.43
C GLY A 628 -0.92 -25.20 -19.24
N PRO A 629 -1.24 -24.32 -20.20
CA PRO A 629 -0.45 -23.14 -20.59
C PRO A 629 -0.47 -22.01 -19.55
N PHE A 630 0.54 -21.14 -19.58
CA PHE A 630 0.68 -19.93 -18.76
C PHE A 630 0.95 -18.69 -19.61
N ASP A 631 0.47 -17.53 -19.21
CA ASP A 631 0.75 -16.25 -19.88
C ASP A 631 2.02 -15.58 -19.35
N VAL A 632 2.35 -15.86 -18.09
CA VAL A 632 3.46 -15.22 -17.36
C VAL A 632 4.22 -16.26 -16.55
N LEU A 633 5.54 -16.17 -16.57
CA LEU A 633 6.44 -16.95 -15.71
C LEU A 633 7.13 -16.01 -14.73
N ILE A 634 7.08 -16.32 -13.44
CA ILE A 634 7.85 -15.64 -12.40
C ILE A 634 8.91 -16.62 -11.88
N CYS A 635 10.18 -16.33 -12.10
CA CYS A 635 11.28 -17.10 -11.54
C CYS A 635 11.77 -16.45 -10.25
N SER A 636 11.62 -17.15 -9.13
CA SER A 636 12.12 -16.71 -7.81
C SER A 636 13.39 -17.45 -7.35
N CYS A 637 13.92 -18.31 -8.22
CA CYS A 637 15.14 -19.09 -7.99
C CYS A 637 16.40 -18.21 -7.97
N PRO A 638 17.53 -18.72 -7.43
CA PRO A 638 18.83 -18.07 -7.53
C PRO A 638 19.24 -17.76 -9.00
N PRO A 639 20.04 -16.71 -9.25
CA PRO A 639 20.38 -16.22 -10.58
C PRO A 639 20.79 -17.29 -11.60
N ASN A 640 21.71 -18.19 -11.26
CA ASN A 640 22.16 -19.23 -12.20
C ASN A 640 21.05 -20.22 -12.57
N GLN A 641 20.23 -20.63 -11.61
CA GLN A 641 19.09 -21.53 -11.86
C GLN A 641 18.00 -20.82 -12.68
N THR A 642 17.75 -19.56 -12.39
CA THR A 642 16.85 -18.72 -13.19
C THR A 642 17.36 -18.58 -14.61
N ASN A 643 18.67 -18.35 -14.80
CA ASN A 643 19.28 -18.24 -16.12
C ASN A 643 19.17 -19.54 -16.94
N GLU A 644 19.39 -20.70 -16.32
CA GLU A 644 19.23 -22.01 -16.97
C GLU A 644 17.83 -22.18 -17.61
N LEU A 645 16.81 -21.55 -17.04
CA LEU A 645 15.45 -21.55 -17.58
C LEU A 645 15.23 -20.47 -18.66
N ILE A 646 15.68 -19.24 -18.41
CA ILE A 646 15.27 -18.08 -19.24
C ILE A 646 16.25 -17.74 -20.38
N GLN A 647 17.44 -18.33 -20.38
CA GLN A 647 18.46 -18.06 -21.40
C GLN A 647 17.93 -18.41 -22.80
N GLY A 648 18.15 -17.49 -23.75
CA GLY A 648 17.64 -17.62 -25.12
C GLY A 648 16.18 -17.21 -25.30
N HIS A 649 15.46 -16.91 -24.20
CA HIS A 649 14.07 -16.45 -24.25
C HIS A 649 13.90 -14.97 -23.98
N THR A 650 14.78 -14.36 -23.17
CA THR A 650 14.69 -12.94 -22.78
C THR A 650 16.06 -12.32 -22.52
N GLU A 651 16.16 -11.00 -22.76
CA GLU A 651 17.37 -10.20 -22.47
C GLU A 651 17.66 -10.08 -20.97
N LEU A 652 16.68 -10.40 -20.10
CA LEU A 652 16.90 -10.41 -18.65
C LEU A 652 18.02 -11.37 -18.23
N SER A 653 18.28 -12.43 -18.99
CA SER A 653 19.36 -13.39 -18.76
C SER A 653 20.72 -12.71 -18.52
N ARG A 654 21.03 -11.64 -19.27
CA ARG A 654 22.29 -10.89 -19.10
C ARG A 654 22.37 -10.17 -17.76
N ILE A 655 21.26 -9.58 -17.31
CA ILE A 655 21.20 -8.85 -16.03
C ILE A 655 21.25 -9.86 -14.88
N VAL A 656 20.50 -10.96 -14.97
CA VAL A 656 20.48 -12.02 -13.97
C VAL A 656 21.89 -12.60 -13.76
N LEU A 657 22.63 -12.90 -14.83
CA LEU A 657 23.99 -13.43 -14.74
C LEU A 657 25.02 -12.44 -14.18
N SER A 658 24.71 -11.14 -14.11
CA SER A 658 25.60 -10.15 -13.49
C SER A 658 25.64 -10.27 -11.96
N VAL A 659 24.64 -10.93 -11.37
CA VAL A 659 24.51 -11.08 -9.92
C VAL A 659 25.26 -12.32 -9.45
N LYS A 660 26.29 -12.11 -8.65
CA LYS A 660 27.10 -13.18 -8.07
C LYS A 660 26.52 -13.62 -6.74
N MET A 661 26.29 -14.93 -6.62
CA MET A 661 25.88 -15.57 -5.38
C MET A 661 27.06 -16.29 -4.76
N ARG A 662 27.30 -16.05 -3.47
CA ARG A 662 28.34 -16.73 -2.70
C ARG A 662 27.74 -17.93 -1.96
N PRO A 663 28.48 -19.05 -1.84
CA PRO A 663 28.02 -20.22 -1.10
C PRO A 663 28.14 -20.02 0.41
N CYS A 664 27.44 -20.86 1.17
CA CYS A 664 27.59 -20.98 2.62
C CYS A 664 27.45 -22.44 3.04
N TRP A 665 28.44 -22.96 3.76
CA TRP A 665 28.28 -24.21 4.50
C TRP A 665 27.64 -23.94 5.86
N ALA A 666 26.60 -24.71 6.18
CA ALA A 666 25.93 -24.67 7.47
C ALA A 666 26.10 -26.00 8.20
N MET A 667 26.84 -26.02 9.30
CA MET A 667 26.93 -27.18 10.20
C MET A 667 25.80 -27.10 11.23
N MET A 668 25.06 -28.19 11.39
CA MET A 668 24.01 -28.38 12.38
C MET A 668 24.51 -29.38 13.41
N LEU A 669 24.58 -28.96 14.67
CA LEU A 669 25.14 -29.73 15.77
C LEU A 669 24.10 -29.85 16.88
N ALA A 670 23.82 -31.07 17.35
CA ALA A 670 23.09 -31.33 18.59
C ALA A 670 23.96 -32.14 19.55
N VAL A 671 23.92 -31.75 20.81
CA VAL A 671 24.71 -32.32 21.92
C VAL A 671 23.83 -32.53 23.14
N ASP A 672 24.24 -33.39 24.07
CA ASP A 672 23.53 -33.57 25.34
C ASP A 672 23.55 -32.31 26.22
N SER A 673 24.70 -31.64 26.30
CA SER A 673 24.85 -30.38 27.03
C SER A 673 25.96 -29.52 26.46
N PHE A 674 25.81 -28.22 26.63
CA PHE A 674 26.82 -27.21 26.31
C PHE A 674 26.63 -26.03 27.29
N ASP A 675 26.75 -26.31 28.58
CA ASP A 675 26.49 -25.34 29.64
C ASP A 675 27.54 -24.21 29.63
N ASP A 676 27.16 -23.02 30.14
CA ASP A 676 28.00 -21.82 30.31
C ASP A 676 28.44 -21.04 29.06
N VAL A 677 27.68 -21.08 27.95
CA VAL A 677 27.88 -20.11 26.84
C VAL A 677 27.05 -18.84 27.11
N PRO A 678 27.68 -17.66 27.27
CA PRO A 678 27.01 -16.45 27.77
C PRO A 678 26.25 -15.67 26.68
N PHE A 679 25.96 -16.28 25.54
CA PHE A 679 25.26 -15.69 24.41
C PHE A 679 24.49 -16.74 23.61
N ASP A 680 23.54 -16.29 22.80
CA ASP A 680 22.66 -17.12 21.97
C ASP A 680 23.01 -17.05 20.48
N GLY A 681 23.77 -16.05 20.06
CA GLY A 681 24.37 -16.02 18.74
C GLY A 681 25.55 -15.07 18.66
N ALA A 682 26.45 -15.33 17.72
CA ALA A 682 27.65 -14.52 17.52
C ALA A 682 27.97 -14.33 16.04
N PHE A 683 28.25 -13.09 15.66
CA PHE A 683 29.05 -12.81 14.46
C PHE A 683 30.52 -13.07 14.79
N VAL A 684 31.25 -13.69 13.87
CA VAL A 684 32.65 -14.05 14.08
C VAL A 684 33.51 -13.46 12.95
N ASP A 685 34.54 -12.70 13.33
CA ASP A 685 35.48 -12.09 12.40
C ASP A 685 36.73 -12.95 12.21
N GLY A 686 37.02 -13.31 10.97
CA GLY A 686 38.22 -14.05 10.61
C GLY A 686 38.11 -15.56 10.86
N GLY A 687 38.70 -16.33 9.95
CA GLY A 687 38.65 -17.79 9.98
C GLY A 687 37.46 -18.39 9.21
N PRO A 688 37.18 -19.69 9.43
CA PRO A 688 36.24 -20.45 8.64
C PRO A 688 34.76 -20.20 9.00
N ILE A 689 34.47 -19.60 10.16
CA ILE A 689 33.11 -19.38 10.68
C ILE A 689 32.80 -17.89 10.66
N SER A 690 31.60 -17.52 10.20
CA SER A 690 31.12 -16.12 10.23
C SER A 690 29.94 -15.90 11.17
N TRP A 691 29.19 -16.95 11.48
CA TRP A 691 28.02 -16.85 12.35
C TRP A 691 27.74 -18.16 13.09
N ILE A 692 27.37 -18.07 14.35
CA ILE A 692 26.89 -19.20 15.16
C ILE A 692 25.62 -18.79 15.90
N ALA A 693 24.66 -19.71 16.03
CA ALA A 693 23.44 -19.47 16.78
C ALA A 693 22.95 -20.72 17.52
N ARG A 694 22.50 -20.54 18.75
CA ARG A 694 21.69 -21.49 19.50
C ARG A 694 20.34 -21.60 18.84
N ASN A 695 20.06 -22.78 18.29
CA ASN A 695 18.79 -23.07 17.65
C ASN A 695 17.73 -23.47 18.70
N ASP A 696 18.14 -24.14 19.76
CA ASP A 696 17.31 -24.55 20.90
C ASP A 696 16.74 -23.36 21.69
N ASN A 697 17.46 -22.23 21.75
CA ASN A 697 17.01 -21.03 22.45
C ASN A 697 16.08 -20.12 21.63
N LYS A 698 15.68 -20.54 20.42
CA LYS A 698 14.69 -19.79 19.63
C LYS A 698 13.28 -20.17 20.10
N PRO A 699 12.33 -19.21 20.16
CA PRO A 699 10.94 -19.50 20.50
C PRO A 699 10.34 -20.70 19.75
N GLY A 700 9.63 -21.57 20.45
CA GLY A 700 8.93 -22.72 19.85
C GLY A 700 9.82 -23.89 19.38
N ARG A 701 11.13 -23.88 19.65
CA ARG A 701 11.99 -25.06 19.37
C ARG A 701 11.99 -25.98 20.58
N SER A 702 11.54 -27.22 20.37
CA SER A 702 11.71 -28.31 21.31
C SER A 702 12.85 -29.19 20.80
N SER A 703 14.06 -29.00 21.31
CA SER A 703 15.21 -29.82 20.95
C SER A 703 16.22 -29.86 22.11
N PRO A 704 17.04 -30.92 22.21
CA PRO A 704 18.27 -30.86 22.99
C PRO A 704 19.17 -29.72 22.51
N VAL A 705 20.20 -29.38 23.29
CA VAL A 705 21.09 -28.24 23.01
C VAL A 705 21.61 -28.33 21.58
N SER A 706 21.27 -27.32 20.77
CA SER A 706 21.51 -27.37 19.33
C SER A 706 22.05 -26.05 18.79
N TRP A 707 23.03 -26.16 17.90
CA TRP A 707 23.74 -25.05 17.29
C TRP A 707 23.69 -25.14 15.77
N VAL A 708 23.58 -23.98 15.15
CA VAL A 708 23.77 -23.81 13.71
C VAL A 708 24.95 -22.89 13.49
N VAL A 709 25.94 -23.39 12.75
CA VAL A 709 27.22 -22.74 12.49
C VAL A 709 27.31 -22.48 10.99
N HIS A 710 27.33 -21.22 10.60
CA HIS A 710 27.55 -20.79 9.23
C HIS A 710 29.01 -20.46 9.01
N ALA A 711 29.59 -21.15 8.04
CA ALA A 711 30.92 -20.86 7.55
C ALA A 711 30.96 -19.51 6.82
N SER A 712 32.12 -18.86 6.85
CA SER A 712 32.34 -17.62 6.11
C SER A 712 32.21 -17.86 4.61
N ALA A 713 31.78 -16.84 3.87
CA ALA A 713 31.57 -16.94 2.43
C ALA A 713 32.90 -17.21 1.68
N ASP A 714 34.03 -16.68 2.18
CA ASP A 714 35.36 -16.90 1.61
C ASP A 714 35.78 -18.36 1.80
N TRP A 715 35.69 -18.88 3.03
CA TRP A 715 36.03 -20.26 3.32
C TRP A 715 35.10 -21.23 2.59
N SER A 716 33.79 -20.95 2.56
CA SER A 716 32.82 -21.80 1.85
C SER A 716 33.08 -21.86 0.36
N GLN A 717 33.58 -20.77 -0.24
CA GLN A 717 33.91 -20.72 -1.66
C GLN A 717 35.17 -21.54 -1.98
N ALA A 718 36.19 -21.47 -1.11
CA ALA A 718 37.42 -22.25 -1.25
C ALA A 718 37.18 -23.75 -1.04
N ASN A 719 36.20 -24.11 -0.20
CA ASN A 719 35.91 -25.47 0.22
C ASN A 719 34.56 -25.99 -0.31
N ILE A 720 34.13 -25.51 -1.48
CA ILE A 720 32.79 -25.80 -1.99
C ILE A 720 32.60 -27.29 -2.33
N ASP A 721 33.66 -27.99 -2.73
CA ASP A 721 33.64 -29.39 -3.17
C ASP A 721 33.95 -30.41 -2.06
N LEU A 722 34.21 -29.94 -0.84
CA LEU A 722 34.38 -30.82 0.31
C LEU A 722 33.11 -31.65 0.57
N GLN A 723 33.30 -32.88 1.03
CA GLN A 723 32.23 -33.72 1.52
C GLN A 723 31.78 -33.27 2.92
N HIS A 724 30.56 -33.65 3.31
CA HIS A 724 29.95 -33.21 4.57
C HIS A 724 30.84 -33.52 5.79
N GLU A 725 31.46 -34.69 5.83
CA GLU A 725 32.32 -35.14 6.91
C GLU A 725 33.61 -34.32 7.00
N GLN A 726 34.17 -33.91 5.85
CA GLN A 726 35.36 -33.07 5.79
C GLN A 726 35.07 -31.65 6.28
N VAL A 727 33.90 -31.10 5.91
CA VAL A 727 33.44 -29.80 6.40
C VAL A 727 33.25 -29.84 7.91
N ILE A 728 32.65 -30.90 8.45
CA ILE A 728 32.50 -31.07 9.90
C ILE A 728 33.87 -31.15 10.59
N ALA A 729 34.82 -31.89 10.01
CA ALA A 729 36.18 -32.02 10.56
C ALA A 729 36.96 -30.70 10.63
N GLU A 730 36.60 -29.69 9.83
CA GLU A 730 37.18 -28.35 9.90
C GLU A 730 36.35 -27.37 10.75
N LEU A 731 35.02 -27.38 10.62
CA LEU A 731 34.16 -26.42 11.31
C LEU A 731 33.95 -26.76 12.78
N LEU A 732 33.92 -28.04 13.16
CA LEU A 732 33.74 -28.43 14.56
C LEU A 732 34.91 -27.97 15.45
N PRO A 733 36.19 -28.23 15.11
CA PRO A 733 37.30 -27.72 15.91
C PRO A 733 37.35 -26.18 15.94
N ALA A 734 37.00 -25.50 14.84
CA ALA A 734 36.93 -24.04 14.81
C ALA A 734 35.83 -23.50 15.74
N PHE A 735 34.66 -24.14 15.74
CA PHE A 735 33.55 -23.82 16.64
C PHE A 735 33.95 -24.03 18.11
N GLU A 736 34.57 -25.17 18.42
CA GLU A 736 35.09 -25.47 19.77
C GLU A 736 36.14 -24.44 20.22
N SER A 737 37.02 -24.03 19.32
CA SER A 737 38.05 -23.01 19.61
C SER A 737 37.42 -21.65 19.91
N ILE A 738 36.41 -21.22 19.15
CA ILE A 738 35.70 -19.95 19.37
C ILE A 738 35.00 -19.95 20.73
N LEU A 739 34.40 -21.08 21.12
CA LEU A 739 33.73 -21.21 22.41
C LEU A 739 34.69 -21.54 23.57
N GLY A 740 35.96 -21.85 23.28
CA GLY A 740 36.94 -22.30 24.26
C GLY A 740 36.60 -23.64 24.92
N ARG A 741 35.75 -24.48 24.29
CA ARG A 741 35.16 -25.68 24.88
C ARG A 741 34.94 -26.76 23.82
N LYS A 742 35.10 -28.03 24.20
CA LYS A 742 34.84 -29.17 23.31
C LYS A 742 33.38 -29.61 23.34
N ALA A 743 32.86 -29.99 22.18
CA ALA A 743 31.55 -30.62 22.01
C ALA A 743 31.64 -32.09 22.42
N ASN A 744 31.38 -32.37 23.69
CA ASN A 744 31.23 -33.73 24.18
C ASN A 744 29.81 -34.24 23.90
N SER A 745 29.65 -35.56 23.80
CA SER A 745 28.35 -36.21 23.64
C SER A 745 27.52 -35.67 22.45
N ILE A 746 28.14 -35.64 21.27
CA ILE A 746 27.47 -35.26 20.01
C ILE A 746 26.39 -36.28 19.68
N ARG A 747 25.12 -35.87 19.75
CA ARG A 747 23.97 -36.66 19.33
C ARG A 747 23.82 -36.69 17.82
N TYR A 748 24.06 -35.54 17.20
CA TYR A 748 23.89 -35.36 15.77
C TYR A 748 24.81 -34.25 15.28
N CYS A 749 25.51 -34.49 14.17
CA CYS A 749 26.26 -33.45 13.49
C CYS A 749 26.19 -33.71 11.98
N THR A 750 25.76 -32.70 11.22
CA THR A 750 25.77 -32.76 9.76
C THR A 750 26.11 -31.40 9.19
N ALA A 751 26.55 -31.35 7.94
CA ALA A 751 26.70 -30.10 7.19
C ALA A 751 25.63 -30.00 6.09
N HIS A 752 25.37 -28.79 5.63
CA HIS A 752 24.54 -28.53 4.46
C HIS A 752 25.16 -27.42 3.62
N ARG A 753 25.23 -27.65 2.30
CA ARG A 753 25.79 -26.70 1.34
C ARG A 753 24.71 -25.87 0.67
N TRP A 754 24.62 -24.60 1.07
CA TRP A 754 23.88 -23.60 0.30
C TRP A 754 24.77 -23.10 -0.85
N LYS A 755 24.64 -23.69 -2.04
CA LYS A 755 25.43 -23.29 -3.24
C LYS A 755 25.26 -21.81 -3.58
N TYR A 756 24.06 -21.28 -3.35
CA TYR A 756 23.71 -19.88 -3.56
C TYR A 756 23.13 -19.36 -2.25
N ALA A 757 23.93 -18.74 -1.39
CA ALA A 757 23.48 -18.35 -0.04
C ALA A 757 23.22 -16.85 0.08
N ILE A 758 24.18 -16.02 -0.35
CA ILE A 758 24.13 -14.56 -0.22
C ILE A 758 24.53 -13.90 -1.53
N ALA A 759 23.81 -12.85 -1.94
CA ALA A 759 24.20 -12.04 -3.08
C ALA A 759 25.37 -11.11 -2.69
N GLU A 760 26.46 -11.18 -3.45
CA GLU A 760 27.63 -10.30 -3.30
C GLU A 760 27.32 -8.89 -3.80
N ASN A 761 26.62 -8.81 -4.92
CA ASN A 761 26.19 -7.59 -5.59
C ASN A 761 24.70 -7.70 -5.95
N PRO A 762 23.78 -7.59 -4.97
CA PRO A 762 22.35 -7.59 -5.25
C PRO A 762 21.98 -6.43 -6.19
N LEU A 763 20.91 -6.59 -6.97
CA LEU A 763 20.41 -5.54 -7.84
C LEU A 763 19.84 -4.38 -7.02
N ASP A 764 19.97 -3.16 -7.54
CA ASP A 764 19.27 -1.99 -6.99
C ASP A 764 17.74 -2.06 -7.23
N GLN A 765 17.32 -2.79 -8.27
CA GLN A 765 15.90 -2.98 -8.58
C GLN A 765 15.30 -4.08 -7.68
N ASP A 766 14.09 -3.84 -7.19
CA ASP A 766 13.35 -4.81 -6.40
C ASP A 766 12.90 -6.03 -7.23
N CYS A 767 12.76 -5.91 -8.56
CA CYS A 767 12.48 -7.02 -9.46
C CYS A 767 12.78 -6.64 -10.92
N LEU A 768 12.80 -7.60 -11.85
CA LEU A 768 12.90 -7.33 -13.30
C LEU A 768 11.78 -8.04 -14.06
N TYR A 769 11.23 -7.41 -15.08
CA TYR A 769 10.15 -7.99 -15.88
C TYR A 769 10.31 -7.61 -17.35
N ASP A 770 10.17 -8.60 -18.23
CA ASP A 770 10.17 -8.42 -19.67
C ASP A 770 8.73 -8.49 -20.20
N PRO A 771 8.15 -7.34 -20.60
CA PRO A 771 6.78 -7.30 -21.09
C PRO A 771 6.56 -8.02 -22.42
N THR A 772 7.62 -8.25 -23.20
CA THR A 772 7.54 -8.90 -24.52
C THR A 772 7.36 -10.42 -24.38
N THR A 773 8.03 -10.99 -23.39
CA THR A 773 8.06 -12.43 -23.15
C THR A 773 7.12 -12.85 -22.05
N GLY A 774 6.76 -11.95 -21.14
CA GLY A 774 5.98 -12.30 -19.94
C GLY A 774 6.82 -12.98 -18.86
N ILE A 775 8.15 -12.89 -18.94
CA ILE A 775 9.07 -13.44 -17.92
C ILE A 775 9.39 -12.36 -16.89
N GLY A 776 9.21 -12.68 -15.62
CA GLY A 776 9.62 -11.88 -14.46
C GLY A 776 10.58 -12.62 -13.55
N VAL A 777 11.46 -11.89 -12.88
CA VAL A 777 12.40 -12.43 -11.90
C VAL A 777 12.37 -11.62 -10.60
N CYS A 778 12.39 -12.32 -9.48
CA CYS A 778 12.42 -11.75 -8.13
C CYS A 778 13.22 -12.65 -7.19
N GLY A 779 13.60 -12.17 -6.00
CA GLY A 779 14.37 -12.98 -5.05
C GLY A 779 15.14 -12.16 -4.03
N ASP A 780 15.80 -12.84 -3.10
CA ASP A 780 16.74 -12.26 -2.13
C ASP A 780 18.11 -11.89 -2.73
N TRP A 781 18.08 -11.44 -3.98
CA TRP A 781 19.18 -10.89 -4.75
C TRP A 781 18.73 -9.67 -5.56
N CYS A 782 17.45 -9.28 -5.42
CA CYS A 782 16.85 -8.05 -5.93
C CYS A 782 16.52 -7.13 -4.74
N GLY A 783 16.98 -5.87 -4.77
CA GLY A 783 16.79 -4.88 -3.69
C GLY A 783 17.59 -5.17 -2.40
N GLY A 784 18.13 -6.37 -2.23
CA GLY A 784 18.97 -6.76 -1.10
C GLY A 784 19.07 -8.27 -0.91
N SER A 785 19.68 -8.70 0.20
CA SER A 785 20.05 -10.12 0.46
C SER A 785 19.41 -10.75 1.69
N ARG A 786 18.27 -10.20 2.18
CA ARG A 786 17.60 -10.62 3.42
C ARG A 786 16.18 -11.12 3.16
N VAL A 787 15.56 -11.79 4.15
CA VAL A 787 14.14 -12.19 4.09
C VAL A 787 13.22 -11.01 3.78
N GLU A 788 13.47 -9.84 4.39
CA GLU A 788 12.75 -8.60 4.07
C GLU A 788 12.87 -8.22 2.59
N ALA A 789 14.08 -8.28 2.01
CA ALA A 789 14.28 -7.99 0.59
C ALA A 789 13.57 -9.01 -0.30
N ALA A 790 13.58 -10.30 0.06
CA ALA A 790 12.83 -11.33 -0.65
C ALA A 790 11.32 -11.02 -0.67
N TYR A 791 10.75 -10.67 0.48
CA TYR A 791 9.34 -10.29 0.60
C TYR A 791 9.02 -9.06 -0.26
N LEU A 792 9.83 -8.01 -0.15
CA LEU A 792 9.67 -6.75 -0.90
C LEU A 792 9.83 -6.96 -2.43
N SER A 793 10.75 -7.84 -2.84
CA SER A 793 10.95 -8.24 -4.23
C SER A 793 9.74 -8.97 -4.80
N GLY A 794 9.14 -9.88 -4.00
CA GLY A 794 7.92 -10.58 -4.37
C GLY A 794 6.72 -9.65 -4.58
N ILE A 795 6.49 -8.70 -3.66
CA ILE A 795 5.41 -7.72 -3.82
C ILE A 795 5.66 -6.76 -4.99
N ALA A 796 6.91 -6.38 -5.28
CA ALA A 796 7.27 -5.54 -6.41
C ALA A 796 6.98 -6.24 -7.75
N MET A 797 7.26 -7.55 -7.82
CA MET A 797 6.93 -8.38 -8.98
C MET A 797 5.41 -8.48 -9.19
N ALA A 798 4.65 -8.77 -8.12
CA ALA A 798 3.19 -8.79 -8.19
C ALA A 798 2.64 -7.44 -8.66
N GLY A 799 3.08 -6.33 -8.07
CA GLY A 799 2.67 -4.97 -8.48
C GLY A 799 3.01 -4.66 -9.93
N THR A 800 4.15 -5.11 -10.44
CA THR A 800 4.53 -4.94 -11.85
C THR A 800 3.51 -5.57 -12.79
N LEU A 801 3.05 -6.79 -12.49
CA LEU A 801 1.98 -7.42 -13.26
C LEU A 801 0.65 -6.69 -13.06
N LEU A 802 0.27 -6.39 -11.82
CA LEU A 802 -0.99 -5.71 -11.53
C LEU A 802 -1.11 -4.39 -12.29
N ARG A 803 -0.08 -3.53 -12.25
CA ARG A 803 -0.03 -2.28 -13.03
C ARG A 803 -0.15 -2.53 -14.53
N ARG A 804 0.61 -3.50 -15.05
CA ARG A 804 0.61 -3.85 -16.48
C ARG A 804 -0.76 -4.23 -17.00
N TYR A 805 -1.58 -4.92 -16.21
CA TYR A 805 -2.92 -5.36 -16.63
C TYR A 805 -4.02 -4.35 -16.32
N THR A 806 -3.78 -3.36 -15.45
CA THR A 806 -4.82 -2.45 -14.95
C THR A 806 -4.68 -0.98 -15.36
N ILE A 807 -3.50 -0.51 -15.80
CA ILE A 807 -3.26 0.89 -16.18
C ILE A 807 -3.29 1.07 -17.70
N ASP A 808 -4.00 2.12 -18.16
CA ASP A 808 -3.95 2.73 -19.50
C ASP A 808 -3.97 1.79 -20.70
N ARG A 809 -4.57 0.60 -20.58
CA ARG A 809 -4.80 -0.22 -21.77
C ARG A 809 -5.95 0.39 -22.58
N PRO A 810 -5.72 0.75 -23.86
CA PRO A 810 -6.82 0.87 -24.80
C PRO A 810 -7.57 -0.45 -24.72
N GLY A 811 -8.89 -0.41 -24.63
CA GLY A 811 -9.69 -1.63 -24.68
C GLY A 811 -9.13 -2.53 -25.77
N TYR A 812 -8.51 -3.64 -25.36
CA TYR A 812 -8.29 -4.78 -26.22
C TYR A 812 -9.63 -4.97 -26.90
N GLN A 813 -9.62 -4.77 -28.22
CA GLN A 813 -10.80 -4.46 -29.03
C GLN A 813 -12.05 -5.13 -28.48
N ARG A 814 -13.15 -4.39 -28.35
CA ARG A 814 -14.51 -4.93 -28.18
C ARG A 814 -14.75 -6.06 -29.20
N LYS A 815 -14.36 -7.28 -28.83
CA LYS A 815 -14.67 -8.55 -29.46
C LYS A 815 -14.79 -9.51 -28.29
N ALA A 816 -16.02 -9.92 -28.03
CA ALA A 816 -16.49 -10.80 -26.95
C ALA A 816 -16.97 -10.09 -25.67
N LEU A 817 -18.08 -9.34 -25.78
CA LEU A 817 -19.17 -9.31 -24.79
C LEU A 817 -20.43 -8.71 -25.46
N THR A 818 -20.82 -9.27 -26.60
CA THR A 818 -22.23 -9.37 -26.95
C THR A 818 -22.72 -10.68 -26.35
N GLN A 819 -23.09 -10.67 -25.07
CA GLN A 819 -24.10 -11.61 -24.62
C GLN A 819 -25.47 -10.93 -24.74
N PRO A 820 -26.48 -11.62 -25.29
CA PRO A 820 -27.75 -11.01 -25.61
C PRO A 820 -28.49 -10.63 -24.34
N THR A 821 -29.17 -9.49 -24.40
CA THR A 821 -30.32 -9.15 -23.57
C THR A 821 -31.22 -10.36 -23.31
N LEU A 822 -31.14 -10.92 -22.10
CA LEU A 822 -32.19 -11.78 -21.54
C LEU A 822 -33.17 -10.87 -20.78
N PHE A 823 -34.00 -10.18 -21.54
CA PHE A 823 -35.29 -9.66 -21.09
C PHE A 823 -36.29 -9.89 -22.23
N ALA A 824 -36.90 -11.08 -22.25
CA ALA A 824 -38.16 -11.38 -22.92
C ALA A 824 -38.64 -12.78 -22.53
N SER A 825 -39.38 -12.86 -21.41
CA SER A 825 -40.62 -13.63 -21.20
C SER A 825 -41.07 -13.47 -19.76
#